data_AF-A0A139APU2-F1
#
_entry.id   AF-A0A139APU2-F1
#
_cell.length_a   1.000
_cell.length_b   1.000
_cell.length_c   1.000
_cell.angle_alpha   90.00
_cell.angle_beta   90.00
_cell.angle_gamma   90.00
#
_symmetry.space_group_name_H-M   'P 1'
#
loop_
_entity.id
_entity.type
_entity.pdbx_description
1 polymer ?
#
loop_
_entity_poly.entity_id
_entity_poly.type
_entity_poly.pdbx_seq_one_letter_code
_entity_poly.pdbx_strand_id
1 'polypeptide(L)'
;MPSKSFPLLLLPSEIVILTSHFWRDHRLGLPTTALNRSLVALLNEPTAIAHRALQDSMFDSALIKECLRESPSLSVVRAILGLRKGTQPSLPFIESLCSRGDGSLSTIQLLIDEVGTDFLQNDCESVITAAASSGSLPLVKLLVENGGSFTPDCSATVMDGACKGGNLEVVRYLWDKGAQLDENTENDPVSTAIEGGHADILSFLLDRGVLETDDAKEWAISEAIDWDQIECIKVLVSSCDRLDDLATYLYTALRTDSLHVVNCFLDNGFPITNTLLDFATSVDATKELVRRGVDPKHQDSKVLQRAVEENNLHFVRYVLEQGVSVNNNDGKAVHAACTKGYLNILQVLLDSNEPLNETSKEGLLETAARAAQPEVVTHLLSRGIAGSTTQLSSALIAAVNTPVGRNIGKISGNVPATVKVLLNAGADVHVAGVSEAFVECCSMEWSFDGQSDLVSILLAAGVDCTTEGGKALVGACRILDDAIAEDMVLRFKAAGKLSQELVTDCIAVCAKSDRWSLFEYFVSVAGDQHHGAALRVACEANKLGCVRNLLAQGSVPSLERDSMLKLAAEHDRKEMVIVLAEGGASITGPPGSAALRAAAEYGNLDVMVELLKRGATMAPKWFDGPIRTARNHNRPDVAAFFLDTQQKGR
;
A
#
# COMPACT_ATOMS: atom_id res chain seq x y z
N MET A 1 38.43 -45.67 35.12
CA MET A 1 39.39 -46.27 34.16
C MET A 1 38.57 -46.82 33.00
N PRO A 2 38.83 -46.35 31.76
CA PRO A 2 39.56 -47.22 30.85
C PRO A 2 40.84 -46.57 30.37
N SER A 3 41.80 -47.45 30.08
CA SER A 3 43.20 -47.23 29.71
C SER A 3 43.40 -46.18 28.63
N LYS A 4 43.92 -45.00 29.01
CA LYS A 4 44.73 -44.19 28.10
C LYS A 4 46.16 -44.72 28.20
N SER A 5 46.50 -45.69 27.35
CA SER A 5 47.89 -45.87 26.96
C SER A 5 48.40 -44.53 26.43
N PHE A 6 49.34 -43.93 27.14
CA PHE A 6 50.03 -42.71 26.73
C PHE A 6 50.72 -43.02 25.38
N PRO A 7 50.30 -42.44 24.24
CA PRO A 7 50.99 -42.71 22.99
C PRO A 7 52.30 -41.93 23.03
N LEU A 8 53.36 -42.59 23.49
CA LEU A 8 54.74 -42.09 23.47
C LEU A 8 55.20 -41.65 22.05
N LEU A 9 54.46 -42.04 21.02
CA LEU A 9 54.67 -41.71 19.61
C LEU A 9 54.36 -40.25 19.22
N LEU A 10 53.75 -39.45 20.09
CA LEU A 10 53.45 -38.02 19.84
C LEU A 10 54.35 -37.06 20.64
N LEU A 11 55.35 -37.59 21.34
CA LEU A 11 56.29 -36.78 22.12
C LEU A 11 57.41 -36.24 21.20
N PRO A 12 57.85 -34.98 21.38
CA PRO A 12 59.09 -34.48 20.77
C PRO A 12 60.21 -35.50 20.94
N SER A 13 61.05 -35.68 19.92
CA SER A 13 62.08 -36.72 19.85
C SER A 13 62.98 -36.74 21.09
N GLU A 14 63.24 -35.57 21.66
CA GLU A 14 64.02 -35.39 22.89
C GLU A 14 63.38 -36.04 24.12
N ILE A 15 62.05 -35.97 24.26
CA ILE A 15 61.31 -36.62 25.35
C ILE A 15 61.22 -38.13 25.11
N VAL A 16 61.06 -38.57 23.85
CA VAL A 16 61.11 -40.00 23.51
C VAL A 16 62.47 -40.59 23.86
N ILE A 17 63.57 -39.85 23.61
CA ILE A 17 64.92 -40.28 23.97
C ILE A 17 65.09 -40.34 25.49
N LEU A 18 64.73 -39.27 26.22
CA LEU A 18 64.83 -39.22 27.68
C LEU A 18 63.99 -40.29 28.38
N THR A 19 62.77 -40.55 27.88
CA THR A 19 61.93 -41.64 28.38
C THR A 19 62.51 -43.00 27.97
N SER A 20 62.99 -43.20 26.75
CA SER A 20 63.59 -44.49 26.36
C SER A 20 64.79 -44.89 27.23
N HIS A 21 65.63 -43.93 27.66
CA HIS A 21 66.75 -44.19 28.57
C HIS A 21 66.27 -44.58 29.97
N PHE A 22 65.30 -43.86 30.52
CA PHE A 22 64.75 -44.15 31.86
C PHE A 22 64.13 -45.55 31.94
N TRP A 23 63.42 -45.98 30.90
CA TRP A 23 62.73 -47.29 30.85
C TRP A 23 63.68 -48.45 30.54
N ARG A 24 64.84 -48.17 29.91
CA ARG A 24 65.89 -49.17 29.68
C ARG A 24 66.50 -49.65 31.01
N ASP A 25 66.61 -48.75 31.98
CA ASP A 25 67.25 -49.02 33.28
C ASP A 25 66.26 -49.52 34.36
N HIS A 26 64.94 -49.38 34.16
CA HIS A 26 63.91 -49.76 35.14
C HIS A 26 62.83 -50.68 34.52
N ARG A 27 63.20 -51.94 34.23
CA ARG A 27 62.41 -52.89 33.42
C ARG A 27 61.02 -53.30 33.95
N LEU A 28 60.56 -52.91 35.15
CA LEU A 28 59.23 -53.28 35.68
C LEU A 28 58.61 -52.19 36.60
N GLY A 29 59.05 -50.94 36.51
CA GLY A 29 58.49 -49.85 37.32
C GLY A 29 57.32 -49.16 36.63
N LEU A 30 56.09 -49.29 37.16
CA LEU A 30 55.01 -48.36 36.87
C LEU A 30 55.52 -46.93 37.06
N PRO A 31 55.14 -45.96 36.21
CA PRO A 31 55.70 -44.61 36.28
C PRO A 31 55.49 -44.06 37.69
N THR A 32 56.59 -43.84 38.41
CA THR A 32 56.54 -43.31 39.76
C THR A 32 55.80 -41.98 39.73
N THR A 33 55.12 -41.62 40.82
CA THR A 33 54.48 -40.30 40.96
C THR A 33 55.46 -39.17 40.65
N ALA A 34 56.76 -39.37 40.90
CA ALA A 34 57.84 -38.47 40.51
C ALA A 34 58.02 -38.36 38.98
N LEU A 35 58.14 -39.48 38.25
CA LEU A 35 58.29 -39.45 36.79
C LEU A 35 57.05 -38.84 36.10
N ASN A 36 55.85 -39.19 36.57
CA ASN A 36 54.61 -38.60 36.06
C ASN A 36 54.56 -37.08 36.34
N ARG A 37 55.00 -36.62 37.53
CA ARG A 37 55.12 -35.18 37.83
C ARG A 37 56.13 -34.48 36.91
N SER A 38 57.28 -35.09 36.66
CA SER A 38 58.32 -34.53 35.78
C SER A 38 57.87 -34.49 34.32
N LEU A 39 57.19 -35.53 33.82
CA LEU A 39 56.65 -35.55 32.46
C LEU A 39 55.50 -34.56 32.29
N VAL A 40 54.62 -34.43 33.30
CA VAL A 40 53.56 -33.41 33.30
C VAL A 40 54.17 -32.01 33.34
N ALA A 41 55.22 -31.77 34.13
CA ALA A 41 55.93 -30.48 34.15
C ALA A 41 56.54 -30.15 32.78
N LEU A 42 57.21 -31.13 32.15
CA LEU A 42 57.88 -30.94 30.86
C LEU A 42 56.89 -30.80 29.69
N LEU A 43 55.73 -31.45 29.76
CA LEU A 43 54.63 -31.28 28.80
C LEU A 43 53.85 -29.97 29.00
N ASN A 44 53.93 -29.38 30.20
CA ASN A 44 53.33 -28.07 30.51
C ASN A 44 54.29 -26.90 30.25
N GLU A 45 55.51 -27.16 29.75
CA GLU A 45 56.42 -26.10 29.32
C GLU A 45 55.79 -25.29 28.16
N PRO A 46 55.85 -23.95 28.19
CA PRO A 46 55.17 -23.11 27.20
C PRO A 46 55.59 -23.39 25.75
N THR A 47 56.86 -23.70 25.51
CA THR A 47 57.40 -24.07 24.19
C THR A 47 56.90 -25.42 23.70
N ALA A 48 56.73 -26.40 24.60
CA ALA A 48 56.20 -27.72 24.26
C ALA A 48 54.69 -27.67 23.96
N ILE A 49 53.95 -26.77 24.63
CA ILE A 49 52.54 -26.50 24.31
C ILE A 49 52.44 -25.81 22.93
N ALA A 50 53.26 -24.79 22.68
CA ALA A 50 53.29 -24.06 21.42
C ALA A 50 53.59 -24.95 20.21
N HIS A 51 54.61 -25.82 20.30
CA HIS A 51 54.94 -26.77 19.23
C HIS A 51 53.78 -27.71 18.88
N ARG A 52 53.04 -28.21 19.88
CA ARG A 52 51.87 -29.08 19.65
C ARG A 52 50.72 -28.31 19.02
N ALA A 53 50.44 -27.11 19.52
CA ALA A 53 49.38 -26.27 18.96
C ALA A 53 49.60 -25.97 17.46
N LEU A 54 50.85 -25.78 17.04
CA LEU A 54 51.25 -25.56 15.65
C LEU A 54 51.31 -26.82 14.77
N GLN A 55 51.32 -28.02 15.36
CA GLN A 55 51.19 -29.30 14.63
C GLN A 55 49.73 -29.64 14.35
N ASP A 56 48.84 -29.32 15.30
CA ASP A 56 47.42 -29.66 15.23
C ASP A 56 46.59 -28.62 14.45
N SER A 57 47.11 -27.41 14.21
CA SER A 57 46.35 -26.33 13.55
C SER A 57 47.24 -25.30 12.85
N MET A 58 46.66 -24.52 11.92
CA MET A 58 47.35 -23.39 11.28
C MET A 58 47.74 -22.32 12.31
N PHE A 59 48.77 -21.52 11.99
CA PHE A 59 49.36 -20.50 12.88
C PHE A 59 48.31 -19.61 13.57
N ASP A 60 47.42 -18.98 12.78
CA ASP A 60 46.35 -18.14 13.31
C ASP A 60 45.39 -18.91 14.21
N SER A 61 45.03 -20.16 13.86
CA SER A 61 44.11 -20.96 14.65
C SER A 61 44.71 -21.36 16.01
N ALA A 62 46.00 -21.64 16.06
CA ALA A 62 46.71 -21.93 17.30
C ALA A 62 46.77 -20.69 18.22
N LEU A 63 47.06 -19.53 17.62
CA LEU A 63 47.11 -18.26 18.33
C LEU A 63 45.73 -17.82 18.83
N ILE A 64 44.69 -17.89 17.98
CA ILE A 64 43.29 -17.65 18.31
C ILE A 64 42.87 -18.51 19.50
N LYS A 65 43.12 -19.82 19.44
CA LYS A 65 42.70 -20.75 20.51
C LYS A 65 43.35 -20.46 21.85
N GLU A 66 44.61 -20.02 21.88
CA GLU A 66 45.32 -19.75 23.14
C GLU A 66 44.98 -18.36 23.68
N CYS A 67 44.86 -17.35 22.82
CA CYS A 67 44.52 -15.99 23.23
C CYS A 67 43.04 -15.81 23.61
N LEU A 68 42.13 -16.63 23.06
CA LEU A 68 40.69 -16.60 23.40
C LEU A 68 40.29 -17.48 24.60
N ARG A 69 41.25 -18.07 25.32
CA ARG A 69 40.95 -18.84 26.55
C ARG A 69 40.44 -17.92 27.66
N GLU A 70 39.76 -18.51 28.64
CA GLU A 70 39.39 -17.81 29.88
C GLU A 70 40.61 -17.23 30.61
N SER A 71 41.76 -17.89 30.50
CA SER A 71 43.04 -17.43 31.04
C SER A 71 44.17 -17.62 30.01
N PRO A 72 44.44 -16.64 29.14
CA PRO A 72 45.48 -16.76 28.11
C PRO A 72 46.87 -16.81 28.75
N SER A 73 47.69 -17.79 28.37
CA SER A 73 49.06 -17.89 28.86
C SER A 73 50.01 -17.07 27.98
N LEU A 74 50.42 -15.89 28.46
CA LEU A 74 51.34 -15.01 27.71
C LEU A 74 52.67 -15.69 27.37
N SER A 75 53.14 -16.64 28.19
CA SER A 75 54.35 -17.41 27.91
C SER A 75 54.16 -18.40 26.76
N VAL A 76 52.97 -19.02 26.64
CA VAL A 76 52.63 -19.89 25.51
C VAL A 76 52.44 -19.06 24.24
N VAL A 77 51.75 -17.93 24.32
CA VAL A 77 51.57 -17.00 23.19
C VAL A 77 52.95 -16.52 22.68
N ARG A 78 53.85 -16.10 23.58
CA ARG A 78 55.22 -15.72 23.22
C ARG A 78 55.98 -16.87 22.54
N ALA A 79 55.83 -18.08 23.05
CA ALA A 79 56.46 -19.26 22.44
C ALA A 79 55.89 -19.57 21.04
N ILE A 80 54.59 -19.41 20.82
CA ILE A 80 53.96 -19.58 19.50
C ILE A 80 54.51 -18.55 18.50
N LEU A 81 54.57 -17.26 18.89
CA LEU A 81 55.11 -16.18 18.06
C LEU A 81 56.60 -16.41 17.74
N GLY A 82 57.40 -16.79 18.74
CA GLY A 82 58.83 -17.02 18.60
C GLY A 82 59.21 -18.18 17.67
N LEU A 83 58.35 -19.20 17.54
CA LEU A 83 58.56 -20.36 16.66
C LEU A 83 58.24 -20.09 15.18
N ARG A 84 57.58 -18.97 14.88
CA ARG A 84 57.12 -18.59 13.53
C ARG A 84 57.44 -17.12 13.23
N LYS A 85 58.67 -16.71 13.53
CA LYS A 85 59.17 -15.35 13.24
C LYS A 85 58.90 -14.97 11.78
N GLY A 86 58.20 -13.85 11.57
CA GLY A 86 57.87 -13.29 10.25
C GLY A 86 56.47 -13.61 9.73
N THR A 87 55.65 -14.40 10.45
CA THR A 87 54.23 -14.57 10.11
C THR A 87 53.40 -13.55 10.88
N GLN A 88 52.71 -12.65 10.16
CA GLN A 88 51.85 -11.63 10.75
C GLN A 88 50.49 -12.25 11.15
N PRO A 89 49.96 -11.96 12.35
CA PRO A 89 48.59 -12.32 12.71
C PRO A 89 47.58 -11.62 11.79
N SER A 90 46.48 -12.30 11.46
CA SER A 90 45.42 -11.71 10.63
C SER A 90 44.67 -10.59 11.35
N LEU A 91 44.28 -9.54 10.61
CA LEU A 91 43.54 -8.38 11.14
C LEU A 91 42.27 -8.76 11.92
N PRO A 92 41.38 -9.67 11.42
CA PRO A 92 40.19 -10.08 12.18
C PRO A 92 40.50 -10.71 13.53
N PHE A 93 41.64 -11.37 13.68
CA PHE A 93 42.08 -11.89 14.97
C PHE A 93 42.46 -10.77 15.93
N ILE A 94 43.19 -9.76 15.44
CA ILE A 94 43.58 -8.59 16.23
C ILE A 94 42.33 -7.80 16.65
N GLU A 95 41.38 -7.57 15.75
CA GLU A 95 40.08 -6.94 16.04
C GLU A 95 39.31 -7.69 17.13
N SER A 96 39.27 -9.02 17.05
CA SER A 96 38.62 -9.88 18.05
C SER A 96 39.28 -9.75 19.43
N LEU A 97 40.61 -9.61 19.48
CA LEU A 97 41.31 -9.32 20.73
C LEU A 97 40.96 -7.92 21.24
N CYS A 98 40.97 -6.89 20.39
CA CYS A 98 40.66 -5.52 20.79
C CYS A 98 39.21 -5.36 21.28
N SER A 99 38.28 -6.13 20.74
CA SER A 99 36.88 -6.19 21.18
C SER A 99 36.71 -6.74 22.60
N ARG A 100 37.71 -7.43 23.16
CA ARG A 100 37.71 -7.94 24.55
C ARG A 100 38.16 -6.90 25.59
N GLY A 101 38.60 -5.72 25.15
CA GLY A 101 39.06 -4.64 26.03
C GLY A 101 40.25 -5.03 26.90
N ASP A 102 40.21 -4.68 28.18
CA ASP A 102 41.34 -4.81 29.11
C ASP A 102 41.88 -6.25 29.22
N GLY A 103 41.04 -7.26 29.01
CA GLY A 103 41.44 -8.67 29.07
C GLY A 103 42.43 -9.09 27.98
N SER A 104 42.57 -8.32 26.92
CA SER A 104 43.55 -8.56 25.85
C SER A 104 44.74 -7.59 25.87
N LEU A 105 44.76 -6.60 26.77
CA LEU A 105 45.79 -5.56 26.81
C LEU A 105 47.22 -6.14 26.85
N SER A 106 47.46 -7.11 27.74
CA SER A 106 48.78 -7.77 27.85
C SER A 106 49.12 -8.63 26.62
N THR A 107 48.11 -9.17 25.94
CA THR A 107 48.30 -9.95 24.71
C THR A 107 48.61 -9.04 23.53
N ILE A 108 47.92 -7.90 23.41
CA ILE A 108 48.18 -6.89 22.38
C ILE A 108 49.56 -6.26 22.59
N GLN A 109 49.94 -5.94 23.83
CA GLN A 109 51.29 -5.47 24.14
C GLN A 109 52.35 -6.49 23.69
N LEU A 110 52.13 -7.77 24.00
CA LEU A 110 53.03 -8.84 23.57
C LEU A 110 53.15 -8.93 22.03
N LEU A 111 52.03 -8.75 21.32
CA LEU A 111 52.02 -8.76 19.85
C LEU A 111 52.82 -7.57 19.30
N ILE A 112 52.64 -6.37 19.86
CA ILE A 112 53.41 -5.18 19.48
C ILE A 112 54.92 -5.40 19.73
N ASP A 113 55.27 -5.97 20.90
CA ASP A 113 56.67 -6.21 21.28
C ASP A 113 57.38 -7.25 20.40
N GLU A 114 56.70 -8.34 20.02
CA GLU A 114 57.30 -9.48 19.33
C GLU A 114 57.13 -9.44 17.80
N VAL A 115 56.05 -8.82 17.32
CA VAL A 115 55.65 -8.80 15.90
C VAL A 115 55.81 -7.42 15.25
N GLY A 116 55.83 -6.35 16.06
CA GLY A 116 55.92 -4.96 15.58
C GLY A 116 54.55 -4.33 15.33
N THR A 117 54.55 -3.11 14.76
CA THR A 117 53.36 -2.26 14.59
C THR A 117 52.87 -2.16 13.14
N ASP A 118 53.34 -3.04 12.26
CA ASP A 118 53.02 -2.98 10.82
C ASP A 118 51.51 -3.13 10.55
N PHE A 119 50.79 -3.90 11.39
CA PHE A 119 49.33 -4.05 11.34
C PHE A 119 48.56 -2.77 11.69
N LEU A 120 49.24 -1.74 12.22
CA LEU A 120 48.68 -0.41 12.50
C LEU A 120 48.93 0.58 11.36
N GLN A 121 49.57 0.17 10.25
CA GLN A 121 49.84 1.07 9.11
C GLN A 121 48.85 0.88 7.93
N ASN A 122 48.26 -0.31 7.79
CA ASN A 122 47.22 -0.62 6.78
C ASN A 122 45.96 -1.07 7.54
N ASP A 123 44.83 -0.39 7.36
CA ASP A 123 43.54 -0.69 8.01
C ASP A 123 43.51 -0.54 9.55
N CYS A 124 44.29 0.41 10.08
CA CYS A 124 44.31 0.73 11.53
C CYS A 124 42.96 1.18 12.12
N GLU A 125 42.04 1.63 11.26
CA GLU A 125 40.70 2.07 11.63
C GLU A 125 39.92 0.96 12.35
N SER A 126 39.82 -0.24 11.79
CA SER A 126 39.00 -1.31 12.37
C SER A 126 39.51 -1.77 13.74
N VAL A 127 40.83 -1.82 13.92
CA VAL A 127 41.49 -2.22 15.16
C VAL A 127 41.26 -1.21 16.28
N ILE A 128 41.41 0.09 15.97
CA ILE A 128 41.19 1.16 16.95
C ILE A 128 39.70 1.29 17.25
N THR A 129 38.81 1.19 16.25
CA THR A 129 37.36 1.19 16.44
C THR A 129 36.90 0.03 17.34
N ALA A 130 37.45 -1.18 17.17
CA ALA A 130 37.15 -2.32 18.05
C ALA A 130 37.61 -2.08 19.51
N ALA A 131 38.77 -1.46 19.71
CA ALA A 131 39.26 -1.08 21.04
C ALA A 131 38.42 0.05 21.66
N ALA A 132 37.98 1.00 20.84
CA ALA A 132 37.14 2.11 21.26
C ALA A 132 35.74 1.65 21.66
N SER A 133 35.16 0.72 20.91
CA SER A 133 33.86 0.11 21.20
C SER A 133 33.86 -0.80 22.44
N SER A 134 35.00 -1.40 22.79
CA SER A 134 35.12 -2.21 24.01
C SER A 134 35.32 -1.38 25.30
N GLY A 135 35.60 -0.08 25.16
CA GLY A 135 35.74 0.85 26.29
C GLY A 135 37.11 0.83 26.99
N SER A 136 38.07 0.09 26.45
CA SER A 136 39.41 0.01 27.03
C SER A 136 40.25 1.24 26.66
N LEU A 137 40.13 2.32 27.44
CA LEU A 137 40.98 3.49 27.31
C LEU A 137 42.49 3.16 27.34
N PRO A 138 42.99 2.25 28.21
CA PRO A 138 44.39 1.84 28.18
C PRO A 138 44.81 1.21 26.85
N LEU A 139 43.95 0.38 26.26
CA LEU A 139 44.22 -0.25 24.97
C LEU A 139 44.20 0.77 23.83
N VAL A 140 43.22 1.67 23.81
CA VAL A 140 43.18 2.77 22.83
C VAL A 140 44.44 3.63 22.91
N LYS A 141 44.88 4.00 24.13
CA LYS A 141 46.15 4.73 24.33
C LYS A 141 47.35 3.94 23.82
N LEU A 142 47.44 2.66 24.14
CA LEU A 142 48.53 1.79 23.69
C LEU A 142 48.64 1.76 22.16
N LEU A 143 47.50 1.58 21.47
CA LEU A 143 47.47 1.55 20.01
C LEU A 143 47.88 2.89 19.40
N VAL A 144 47.37 4.00 19.94
CA VAL A 144 47.70 5.36 19.46
C VAL A 144 49.17 5.71 19.70
N GLU A 145 49.74 5.37 20.85
CA GLU A 145 51.15 5.60 21.18
C GLU A 145 52.12 4.79 20.30
N ASN A 146 51.68 3.64 19.79
CA ASN A 146 52.46 2.76 18.92
C ASN A 146 52.20 2.97 17.43
N GLY A 147 51.71 4.15 17.04
CA GLY A 147 51.57 4.55 15.64
C GLY A 147 50.21 4.26 15.01
N GLY A 148 49.22 3.81 15.80
CA GLY A 148 47.83 3.80 15.39
C GLY A 148 47.33 5.23 15.18
N SER A 149 47.15 5.63 13.92
CA SER A 149 46.59 6.94 13.58
C SER A 149 45.09 6.80 13.41
N PHE A 150 44.33 7.80 13.88
CA PHE A 150 43.00 8.07 13.37
C PHE A 150 43.11 9.35 12.55
N THR A 151 43.16 9.24 11.23
CA THR A 151 43.19 10.40 10.33
C THR A 151 41.86 11.16 10.44
N PRO A 152 41.78 12.42 10.00
CA PRO A 152 40.50 13.14 9.95
C PRO A 152 39.40 12.29 9.29
N ASP A 153 39.74 11.61 8.20
CA ASP A 153 38.83 10.77 7.41
C ASP A 153 38.31 9.53 8.15
N CYS A 154 39.01 8.99 9.16
CA CYS A 154 38.55 7.84 9.96
C CYS A 154 38.26 8.18 11.43
N SER A 155 38.40 9.45 11.81
CA SER A 155 38.16 9.93 13.18
C SER A 155 36.68 9.82 13.58
N ALA A 156 35.77 10.01 12.62
CA ALA A 156 34.33 9.81 12.80
C ALA A 156 33.98 8.35 13.12
N THR A 157 34.52 7.37 12.38
CA THR A 157 34.26 5.94 12.62
C THR A 157 34.75 5.46 13.99
N VAL A 158 35.93 5.92 14.42
CA VAL A 158 36.49 5.55 15.73
C VAL A 158 35.65 6.16 16.86
N MET A 159 35.21 7.42 16.68
CA MET A 159 34.31 8.08 17.62
C MET A 159 32.95 7.39 17.66
N ASP A 160 32.40 7.00 16.51
CA ASP A 160 31.17 6.24 16.37
C ASP A 160 31.26 4.91 17.13
N GLY A 161 32.36 4.17 16.96
CA GLY A 161 32.62 2.95 17.72
C GLY A 161 32.60 3.16 19.24
N ALA A 162 33.21 4.25 19.71
CA ALA A 162 33.19 4.62 21.14
C ALA A 162 31.78 4.98 21.62
N CYS A 163 31.01 5.72 20.80
CA CYS A 163 29.62 6.08 21.09
C CYS A 163 28.73 4.84 21.12
N LYS A 164 28.86 3.93 20.16
CA LYS A 164 28.16 2.63 20.11
C LYS A 164 28.37 1.81 21.37
N GLY A 165 29.60 1.82 21.89
CA GLY A 165 29.98 1.12 23.10
C GLY A 165 29.59 1.82 24.40
N GLY A 166 29.10 3.06 24.37
CA GLY A 166 28.77 3.82 25.57
C GLY A 166 30.00 4.32 26.35
N ASN A 167 31.14 4.49 25.70
CA ASN A 167 32.43 4.65 26.36
C ASN A 167 32.87 6.12 26.47
N LEU A 168 32.25 6.89 27.38
CA LEU A 168 32.51 8.32 27.56
C LEU A 168 33.99 8.68 27.74
N GLU A 169 34.76 7.90 28.51
CA GLU A 169 36.19 8.18 28.74
C GLU A 169 37.04 8.04 27.46
N VAL A 170 36.65 7.12 26.57
CA VAL A 170 37.28 6.97 25.26
C VAL A 170 36.87 8.13 24.36
N VAL A 171 35.59 8.51 24.33
CA VAL A 171 35.08 9.67 23.60
C VAL A 171 35.84 10.95 24.00
N ARG A 172 36.00 11.18 25.31
CA ARG A 172 36.78 12.32 25.85
C ARG A 172 38.21 12.33 25.35
N TYR A 173 38.89 11.19 25.43
CA TYR A 173 40.27 11.06 24.97
C TYR A 173 40.41 11.33 23.47
N LEU A 174 39.52 10.78 22.65
CA LEU A 174 39.52 10.98 21.20
C LEU A 174 39.25 12.46 20.85
N TRP A 175 38.29 13.09 21.53
CA TRP A 175 37.98 14.50 21.36
C TRP A 175 39.19 15.40 21.68
N ASP A 176 39.83 15.17 22.84
CA ASP A 176 41.00 15.95 23.26
C ASP A 176 42.22 15.74 22.33
N LYS A 177 42.24 14.64 21.57
CA LYS A 177 43.24 14.38 20.52
C LYS A 177 42.86 14.96 19.15
N GLY A 178 41.74 15.66 19.04
CA GLY A 178 41.32 16.38 17.85
C GLY A 178 40.54 15.55 16.83
N ALA A 179 39.88 14.48 17.27
CA ALA A 179 38.93 13.75 16.43
C ALA A 179 37.80 14.69 15.94
N GLN A 180 37.43 14.58 14.66
CA GLN A 180 36.35 15.37 14.07
C GLN A 180 35.06 14.55 14.03
N LEU A 181 33.93 15.23 14.19
CA LEU A 181 32.62 14.67 13.86
C LEU A 181 32.31 15.04 12.41
N ASP A 182 31.84 14.07 11.63
CA ASP A 182 31.35 14.33 10.28
C ASP A 182 29.89 13.87 10.18
N GLU A 183 28.99 14.85 10.18
CA GLU A 183 27.53 14.67 10.08
C GLU A 183 27.08 14.17 8.70
N ASN A 184 27.96 14.13 7.68
CA ASN A 184 27.63 13.71 6.31
C ASN A 184 28.09 12.30 5.94
N THR A 185 28.59 11.52 6.89
CA THR A 185 29.03 10.13 6.63
C THR A 185 27.97 9.12 7.07
N GLU A 186 28.09 7.87 6.63
CA GLU A 186 27.24 6.77 7.12
C GLU A 186 27.39 6.53 8.64
N ASN A 187 28.45 7.08 9.27
CA ASN A 187 28.77 6.92 10.68
C ASN A 187 28.57 8.28 11.39
N ASP A 188 27.42 8.47 12.02
CA ASP A 188 27.12 9.65 12.84
C ASP A 188 27.23 9.31 14.33
N PRO A 189 28.30 9.72 15.03
CA PRO A 189 28.49 9.41 16.44
C PRO A 189 27.39 9.98 17.35
N VAL A 190 26.73 11.07 16.95
CA VAL A 190 25.63 11.67 17.71
C VAL A 190 24.40 10.78 17.59
N SER A 191 24.04 10.37 16.36
CA SER A 191 22.95 9.43 16.12
C SER A 191 23.18 8.13 16.89
N THR A 192 24.37 7.54 16.80
CA THR A 192 24.72 6.29 17.50
C THR A 192 24.68 6.42 19.03
N ALA A 193 25.08 7.57 19.58
CA ALA A 193 24.95 7.84 21.01
C ALA A 193 23.47 7.91 21.43
N ILE A 194 22.62 8.53 20.60
CA ILE A 194 21.17 8.60 20.81
C ILE A 194 20.56 7.20 20.72
N GLU A 195 20.78 6.46 19.62
CA GLU A 195 20.29 5.09 19.42
C GLU A 195 20.65 4.17 20.60
N GLY A 196 21.87 4.29 21.11
CA GLY A 196 22.37 3.50 22.23
C GLY A 196 21.88 3.95 23.62
N GLY A 197 21.23 5.11 23.73
CA GLY A 197 20.76 5.68 25.00
C GLY A 197 21.86 6.29 25.86
N HIS A 198 23.01 6.64 25.27
CA HIS A 198 24.20 7.12 25.96
C HIS A 198 24.14 8.62 26.24
N ALA A 199 23.25 9.00 27.15
CA ALA A 199 22.95 10.41 27.48
C ALA A 199 24.15 11.18 28.06
N ASP A 200 25.10 10.49 28.69
CA ASP A 200 26.34 11.08 29.23
C ASP A 200 27.32 11.48 28.11
N ILE A 201 27.43 10.66 27.06
CA ILE A 201 28.14 11.00 25.83
C ILE A 201 27.44 12.15 25.13
N LEU A 202 26.12 12.08 24.96
CA LEU A 202 25.36 13.16 24.33
C LEU A 202 25.53 14.50 25.06
N SER A 203 25.45 14.49 26.40
CA SER A 203 25.70 15.68 27.22
C SER A 203 27.12 16.22 27.02
N PHE A 204 28.13 15.35 26.94
CA PHE A 204 29.50 15.76 26.67
C PHE A 204 29.66 16.40 25.28
N LEU A 205 28.99 15.86 24.26
CA LEU A 205 29.04 16.41 22.90
C LEU A 205 28.35 17.77 22.83
N LEU A 206 27.17 17.93 23.44
CA LEU A 206 26.46 19.21 23.54
C LEU A 206 27.31 20.30 24.21
N ASP A 207 27.99 19.97 25.31
CA ASP A 207 28.90 20.88 26.04
C ASP A 207 30.08 21.39 25.18
N ARG A 208 30.39 20.70 24.07
CA ARG A 208 31.48 21.04 23.15
C ARG A 208 31.01 21.77 21.89
N GLY A 209 29.74 22.18 21.82
CA GLY A 209 29.18 22.88 20.67
C GLY A 209 28.83 21.94 19.52
N VAL A 210 28.42 20.71 19.81
CA VAL A 210 27.76 19.82 18.84
C VAL A 210 26.26 20.07 18.92
N LEU A 211 25.54 20.01 17.79
CA LEU A 211 24.11 20.37 17.69
C LEU A 211 23.82 21.83 18.12
N GLU A 212 24.58 22.81 17.61
CA GLU A 212 24.35 24.23 17.95
C GLU A 212 23.10 24.83 17.30
N THR A 213 22.69 24.31 16.14
CA THR A 213 21.53 24.81 15.41
C THR A 213 20.23 24.22 15.94
N ASP A 214 19.15 25.00 15.87
CA ASP A 214 17.83 24.55 16.28
C ASP A 214 17.39 23.31 15.47
N ASP A 215 17.61 23.32 14.14
CA ASP A 215 17.30 22.20 13.24
C ASP A 215 18.02 20.89 13.66
N ALA A 216 19.28 20.98 14.08
CA ALA A 216 20.06 19.81 14.50
C ALA A 216 19.56 19.26 15.85
N LYS A 217 19.21 20.14 16.80
CA LYS A 217 18.58 19.72 18.06
C LYS A 217 17.21 19.09 17.84
N GLU A 218 16.40 19.65 16.94
CA GLU A 218 15.10 19.10 16.56
C GLU A 218 15.23 17.69 15.97
N TRP A 219 16.16 17.48 15.05
CA TRP A 219 16.47 16.15 14.53
C TRP A 219 16.88 15.18 15.65
N ALA A 220 17.80 15.58 16.52
CA ALA A 220 18.28 14.73 17.61
C ALA A 220 17.16 14.37 18.61
N ILE A 221 16.22 15.28 18.86
CA ILE A 221 15.03 15.02 19.69
C ILE A 221 14.11 14.02 19.00
N SER A 222 13.88 14.17 17.69
CA SER A 222 13.08 13.20 16.92
C SER A 222 13.71 11.81 16.98
N GLU A 223 15.01 11.70 16.74
CA GLU A 223 15.75 10.44 16.79
C GLU A 223 15.64 9.81 18.19
N ALA A 224 15.83 10.60 19.26
CA ALA A 224 15.72 10.11 20.62
C ALA A 224 14.31 9.61 20.98
N ILE A 225 13.26 10.18 20.37
CA ILE A 225 11.88 9.72 20.53
C ILE A 225 11.64 8.42 19.78
N ASP A 226 12.14 8.32 18.54
CA ASP A 226 11.97 7.13 17.70
C ASP A 226 12.61 5.87 18.34
N TRP A 227 13.72 6.06 19.08
CA TRP A 227 14.38 5.00 19.84
C TRP A 227 13.92 4.87 21.30
N ASP A 228 12.96 5.67 21.77
CA ASP A 228 12.44 5.72 23.16
C ASP A 228 13.54 5.96 24.23
N GLN A 229 14.51 6.81 23.90
CA GLN A 229 15.72 7.04 24.71
C GLN A 229 15.53 8.20 25.68
N ILE A 230 14.84 7.92 26.79
CA ILE A 230 14.34 8.91 27.75
C ILE A 230 15.44 9.81 28.34
N GLU A 231 16.59 9.26 28.70
CA GLU A 231 17.68 10.08 29.27
C GLU A 231 18.29 11.01 28.22
N CYS A 232 18.38 10.59 26.95
CA CYS A 232 18.80 11.45 25.85
C CYS A 232 17.78 12.57 25.62
N ILE A 233 16.48 12.27 25.65
CA ILE A 233 15.41 13.27 25.55
C ILE A 233 15.54 14.30 26.67
N LYS A 234 15.77 13.89 27.92
CA LYS A 234 15.96 14.83 29.05
C LYS A 234 17.13 15.78 28.82
N VAL A 235 18.28 15.24 28.40
CA VAL A 235 19.48 16.04 28.12
C VAL A 235 19.18 17.05 27.00
N LEU A 236 18.59 16.60 25.89
CA LEU A 236 18.27 17.46 24.75
C LEU A 236 17.25 18.55 25.13
N VAL A 237 16.13 18.17 25.77
CA VAL A 237 15.09 19.11 26.20
C VAL A 237 15.64 20.14 27.19
N SER A 238 16.53 19.73 28.10
CA SER A 238 17.17 20.66 29.05
C SER A 238 18.11 21.67 28.39
N SER A 239 18.61 21.36 27.18
CA SER A 239 19.50 22.21 26.39
C SER A 239 18.75 23.16 25.44
N CYS A 240 17.42 23.08 25.39
CA CYS A 240 16.57 23.92 24.53
C CYS A 240 16.11 25.17 25.28
N ASP A 241 16.34 26.35 24.69
CA ASP A 241 15.91 27.63 25.27
C ASP A 241 14.40 27.89 25.13
N ARG A 242 13.74 27.26 24.13
CA ARG A 242 12.32 27.46 23.80
C ARG A 242 11.59 26.13 23.70
N LEU A 243 10.92 25.73 24.77
CA LEU A 243 10.11 24.51 24.82
C LEU A 243 8.87 24.57 23.92
N ASP A 244 8.41 25.76 23.52
CA ASP A 244 7.19 25.93 22.72
C ASP A 244 7.30 25.28 21.33
N ASP A 245 8.48 25.29 20.72
CA ASP A 245 8.74 24.71 19.39
C ASP A 245 8.70 23.16 19.44
N LEU A 246 8.83 22.58 20.64
CA LEU A 246 8.85 21.14 20.87
C LEU A 246 7.46 20.53 21.10
N ALA A 247 6.38 21.34 21.13
CA ALA A 247 5.02 20.85 21.38
C ALA A 247 4.58 19.77 20.38
N THR A 248 5.05 19.86 19.13
CA THR A 248 4.80 18.87 18.08
C THR A 248 5.26 17.46 18.48
N TYR A 249 6.40 17.33 19.16
CA TYR A 249 6.93 16.04 19.61
C TYR A 249 6.09 15.42 20.72
N LEU A 250 5.61 16.23 21.66
CA LEU A 250 4.65 15.79 22.67
C LEU A 250 3.34 15.32 22.02
N TYR A 251 2.83 16.03 21.02
CA TYR A 251 1.63 15.61 20.28
C TYR A 251 1.84 14.30 19.52
N THR A 252 3.02 14.09 18.93
CA THR A 252 3.39 12.82 18.29
C THR A 252 3.42 11.69 19.31
N ALA A 253 4.08 11.89 20.45
CA ALA A 253 4.15 10.90 21.53
C ALA A 253 2.77 10.51 22.08
N LEU A 254 1.85 11.48 22.19
CA LEU A 254 0.45 11.25 22.58
C LEU A 254 -0.34 10.42 21.55
N ARG A 255 0.06 10.45 20.27
CA ARG A 255 -0.57 9.68 19.20
C ARG A 255 0.00 8.27 19.06
N THR A 256 1.29 8.10 19.32
CA THR A 256 2.00 6.81 19.23
C THR A 256 1.92 5.98 20.51
N ASP A 257 1.30 6.52 21.56
CA ASP A 257 1.15 5.90 22.89
C ASP A 257 2.49 5.68 23.62
N SER A 258 3.48 6.55 23.34
CA SER A 258 4.79 6.51 23.99
C SER A 258 4.71 7.17 25.37
N LEU A 259 4.10 6.48 26.34
CA LEU A 259 3.82 7.03 27.68
C LEU A 259 5.07 7.50 28.43
N HIS A 260 6.22 6.85 28.22
CA HIS A 260 7.50 7.26 28.82
C HIS A 260 7.95 8.62 28.28
N VAL A 261 7.86 8.84 26.96
CA VAL A 261 8.13 10.13 26.32
C VAL A 261 7.14 11.18 26.81
N VAL A 262 5.84 10.90 26.83
CA VAL A 262 4.82 11.83 27.35
C VAL A 262 5.17 12.27 28.78
N ASN A 263 5.47 11.33 29.67
CA ASN A 263 5.88 11.66 31.04
C ASN A 263 7.16 12.50 31.09
N CYS A 264 8.16 12.16 30.28
CA CYS A 264 9.41 12.90 30.20
C CYS A 264 9.17 14.36 29.82
N PHE A 265 8.39 14.63 28.79
CA PHE A 265 8.03 15.99 28.39
C PHE A 265 7.28 16.73 29.51
N LEU A 266 6.25 16.11 30.10
CA LEU A 266 5.46 16.75 31.15
C LEU A 266 6.26 17.00 32.46
N ASP A 267 7.23 16.14 32.79
CA ASP A 267 8.13 16.32 33.93
C ASP A 267 9.13 17.47 33.71
N ASN A 268 9.48 17.77 32.46
CA ASN A 268 10.38 18.87 32.08
C ASN A 268 9.66 20.22 31.90
N GLY A 269 8.45 20.36 32.45
CA GLY A 269 7.76 21.66 32.53
C GLY A 269 6.98 22.07 31.30
N PHE A 270 6.72 21.15 30.35
CA PHE A 270 5.80 21.42 29.25
C PHE A 270 4.41 21.81 29.79
N PRO A 271 3.76 22.82 29.19
CA PRO A 271 2.51 23.35 29.69
C PRO A 271 1.41 22.30 29.59
N ILE A 272 0.82 21.97 30.75
CA ILE A 272 -0.32 21.06 30.83
C ILE A 272 -1.57 21.86 30.43
N THR A 273 -2.02 21.68 29.19
CA THR A 273 -3.20 22.34 28.64
C THR A 273 -4.30 21.34 28.29
N ASN A 274 -5.56 21.81 28.26
CA ASN A 274 -6.70 20.97 27.86
C ASN A 274 -6.60 20.45 26.42
N THR A 275 -5.87 21.15 25.55
CA THR A 275 -5.67 20.75 24.16
C THR A 275 -4.82 19.49 24.01
N LEU A 276 -4.05 19.07 25.03
CA LEU A 276 -3.28 17.82 24.99
C LEU A 276 -4.16 16.59 24.80
N LEU A 277 -5.38 16.60 25.37
CA LEU A 277 -6.32 15.49 25.23
C LEU A 277 -6.81 15.29 23.78
N ASP A 278 -6.79 16.33 22.94
CA ASP A 278 -7.18 16.22 21.53
C ASP A 278 -6.20 15.35 20.71
N PHE A 279 -4.99 15.13 21.23
CA PHE A 279 -3.94 14.35 20.57
C PHE A 279 -3.83 12.93 21.12
N ALA A 280 -4.36 12.65 22.31
CA ALA A 280 -4.31 11.34 22.94
C ALA A 280 -5.11 10.30 22.15
N THR A 281 -4.47 9.19 21.79
CA THR A 281 -5.08 8.05 21.08
C THR A 281 -5.29 6.82 21.97
N SER A 282 -4.79 6.86 23.21
CA SER A 282 -4.85 5.74 24.16
C SER A 282 -5.52 6.11 25.49
N VAL A 283 -5.98 5.07 26.17
CA VAL A 283 -6.53 5.17 27.53
C VAL A 283 -5.45 5.60 28.53
N ASP A 284 -4.23 5.09 28.39
CA ASP A 284 -3.18 5.29 29.40
C ASP A 284 -2.57 6.70 29.31
N ALA A 285 -2.34 7.22 28.11
CA ALA A 285 -1.98 8.63 27.93
C ALA A 285 -3.07 9.56 28.47
N THR A 286 -4.35 9.23 28.23
CA THR A 286 -5.49 10.00 28.76
C THR A 286 -5.54 9.96 30.29
N LYS A 287 -5.34 8.78 30.92
CA LYS A 287 -5.27 8.66 32.38
C LYS A 287 -4.19 9.55 32.97
N GLU A 288 -3.00 9.55 32.37
CA GLU A 288 -1.89 10.36 32.88
C GLU A 288 -2.16 11.86 32.74
N LEU A 289 -2.67 12.31 31.58
CA LEU A 289 -3.06 13.71 31.40
C LEU A 289 -4.13 14.15 32.41
N VAL A 290 -5.16 13.34 32.64
CA VAL A 290 -6.20 13.62 33.64
C VAL A 290 -5.61 13.64 35.06
N ARG A 291 -4.69 12.72 35.37
CA ARG A 291 -3.97 12.69 36.67
C ARG A 291 -3.18 13.98 36.91
N ARG A 292 -2.62 14.56 35.84
CA ARG A 292 -1.88 15.82 35.89
C ARG A 292 -2.76 17.08 35.84
N GLY A 293 -4.09 16.92 35.92
CA GLY A 293 -5.03 18.02 36.07
C GLY A 293 -5.63 18.53 34.77
N VAL A 294 -5.46 17.82 33.64
CA VAL A 294 -6.18 18.14 32.41
C VAL A 294 -7.66 17.81 32.57
N ASP A 295 -8.54 18.76 32.27
CA ASP A 295 -9.99 18.54 32.37
C ASP A 295 -10.53 17.87 31.10
N PRO A 296 -10.99 16.60 31.16
CA PRO A 296 -11.55 15.93 30.00
C PRO A 296 -12.94 16.47 29.61
N LYS A 297 -13.60 17.23 30.48
CA LYS A 297 -15.01 17.65 30.31
C LYS A 297 -15.19 18.97 29.57
N HIS A 298 -14.11 19.61 29.15
CA HIS A 298 -14.21 20.85 28.38
C HIS A 298 -14.99 20.62 27.08
N GLN A 299 -15.87 21.56 26.70
CA GLN A 299 -16.85 21.38 25.62
C GLN A 299 -16.21 21.16 24.24
N ASP A 300 -15.01 21.70 24.04
CA ASP A 300 -14.26 21.60 22.78
C ASP A 300 -13.41 20.33 22.67
N SER A 301 -13.47 19.43 23.66
CA SER A 301 -12.62 18.24 23.68
C SER A 301 -12.91 17.31 22.51
N LYS A 302 -11.85 16.93 21.80
CA LYS A 302 -11.89 15.99 20.66
C LYS A 302 -11.50 14.58 21.04
N VAL A 303 -11.19 14.31 22.31
CA VAL A 303 -10.74 12.98 22.76
C VAL A 303 -11.78 11.90 22.45
N LEU A 304 -13.08 12.20 22.64
CA LEU A 304 -14.15 11.27 22.30
C LEU A 304 -14.25 11.06 20.79
N GLN A 305 -14.13 12.12 19.99
CA GLN A 305 -14.10 12.02 18.53
C GLN A 305 -12.94 11.13 18.06
N ARG A 306 -11.73 11.34 18.59
CA ARG A 306 -10.55 10.53 18.24
C ARG A 306 -10.74 9.07 18.62
N ALA A 307 -11.25 8.78 19.82
CA ALA A 307 -11.53 7.41 20.26
C ALA A 307 -12.49 6.67 19.31
N VAL A 308 -13.49 7.40 18.78
CA VAL A 308 -14.41 6.87 17.76
C VAL A 308 -13.71 6.69 16.41
N GLU A 309 -12.90 7.65 15.96
CA GLU A 309 -12.17 7.58 14.69
C GLU A 309 -11.23 6.37 14.63
N GLU A 310 -10.55 6.06 15.75
CA GLU A 310 -9.68 4.89 15.92
C GLU A 310 -10.47 3.57 16.09
N ASN A 311 -11.81 3.61 16.07
CA ASN A 311 -12.69 2.46 16.29
C ASN A 311 -12.40 1.72 17.62
N ASN A 312 -11.98 2.45 18.65
CA ASN A 312 -11.57 1.87 19.92
C ASN A 312 -12.72 1.94 20.95
N LEU A 313 -13.58 0.91 20.96
CA LEU A 313 -14.73 0.84 21.87
C LEU A 313 -14.34 0.91 23.35
N HIS A 314 -13.20 0.33 23.74
CA HIS A 314 -12.73 0.39 25.13
C HIS A 314 -12.36 1.82 25.52
N PHE A 315 -11.65 2.53 24.63
CA PHE A 315 -11.30 3.92 24.83
C PHE A 315 -12.53 4.82 24.88
N VAL A 316 -13.50 4.61 23.98
CA VAL A 316 -14.79 5.33 24.02
C VAL A 316 -15.49 5.17 25.37
N ARG A 317 -15.59 3.93 25.89
CA ARG A 317 -16.21 3.68 27.20
C ARG A 317 -15.48 4.42 28.32
N TYR A 318 -14.15 4.32 28.36
CA TYR A 318 -13.34 5.00 29.36
C TYR A 318 -13.55 6.53 29.31
N VAL A 319 -13.54 7.14 28.12
CA VAL A 319 -13.76 8.59 27.95
C VAL A 319 -15.15 9.00 28.46
N LEU A 320 -16.21 8.23 28.17
CA LEU A 320 -17.55 8.49 28.69
C LEU A 320 -17.63 8.33 30.21
N GLU A 321 -16.92 7.34 30.78
CA GLU A 321 -16.80 7.15 32.23
C GLU A 321 -16.12 8.34 32.93
N GLN A 322 -15.19 9.04 32.25
CA GLN A 322 -14.61 10.30 32.75
C GLN A 322 -15.61 11.48 32.72
N GLY A 323 -16.81 11.29 32.17
CA GLY A 323 -17.87 12.29 32.11
C GLY A 323 -17.73 13.28 30.95
N VAL A 324 -17.03 12.90 29.88
CA VAL A 324 -16.99 13.67 28.62
C VAL A 324 -18.36 13.57 27.94
N SER A 325 -18.93 14.72 27.58
CA SER A 325 -20.25 14.77 26.94
C SER A 325 -20.20 14.21 25.53
N VAL A 326 -21.23 13.44 25.17
CA VAL A 326 -21.45 12.96 23.78
C VAL A 326 -21.76 14.10 22.80
N ASN A 327 -22.17 15.26 23.32
CA ASN A 327 -22.50 16.46 22.56
C ASN A 327 -21.30 17.39 22.32
N ASN A 328 -20.12 17.05 22.86
CA ASN A 328 -18.91 17.85 22.67
C ASN A 328 -18.60 18.06 21.18
N ASN A 329 -18.07 19.25 20.87
CA ASN A 329 -17.71 19.64 19.50
C ASN A 329 -18.86 19.39 18.51
N ASP A 330 -20.08 19.79 18.89
CA ASP A 330 -21.33 19.62 18.14
C ASP A 330 -21.66 18.16 17.79
N GLY A 331 -21.36 17.23 18.69
CA GLY A 331 -21.66 15.82 18.51
C GLY A 331 -20.82 15.14 17.42
N LYS A 332 -19.69 15.73 17.01
CA LYS A 332 -18.82 15.17 15.94
C LYS A 332 -18.40 13.72 16.18
N ALA A 333 -18.26 13.29 17.43
CA ALA A 333 -18.00 11.89 17.74
C ALA A 333 -19.13 10.96 17.27
N VAL A 334 -20.39 11.36 17.45
CA VAL A 334 -21.57 10.60 17.01
C VAL A 334 -21.69 10.62 15.49
N HIS A 335 -21.42 11.77 14.86
CA HIS A 335 -21.34 11.87 13.39
C HIS A 335 -20.22 11.00 12.81
N ALA A 336 -19.07 10.92 13.46
CA ALA A 336 -17.97 10.05 13.05
C ALA A 336 -18.38 8.57 13.10
N ALA A 337 -19.03 8.13 14.19
CA ALA A 337 -19.56 6.77 14.30
C ALA A 337 -20.56 6.47 13.18
N CYS A 338 -21.44 7.43 12.85
CA CYS A 338 -22.41 7.30 11.76
C CYS A 338 -21.74 7.24 10.38
N THR A 339 -20.72 8.08 10.14
CA THR A 339 -20.00 8.12 8.87
C THR A 339 -19.23 6.82 8.62
N LYS A 340 -18.63 6.26 9.67
CA LYS A 340 -17.79 5.06 9.59
C LYS A 340 -18.56 3.74 9.70
N GLY A 341 -19.84 3.79 10.06
CA GLY A 341 -20.67 2.58 10.22
C GLY A 341 -20.41 1.82 11.53
N TYR A 342 -19.85 2.49 12.56
CA TYR A 342 -19.48 1.83 13.81
C TYR A 342 -20.70 1.66 14.74
N LEU A 343 -21.60 0.72 14.39
CA LEU A 343 -22.85 0.50 15.11
C LEU A 343 -22.67 0.24 16.61
N ASN A 344 -21.67 -0.57 17.00
CA ASN A 344 -21.42 -0.88 18.41
C ASN A 344 -20.99 0.35 19.21
N ILE A 345 -20.19 1.23 18.60
CA ILE A 345 -19.77 2.49 19.21
C ILE A 345 -20.96 3.45 19.28
N LEU A 346 -21.73 3.57 18.19
CA LEU A 346 -22.92 4.41 18.16
C LEU A 346 -23.94 4.00 19.24
N GLN A 347 -24.17 2.70 19.43
CA GLN A 347 -25.05 2.20 20.50
C GLN A 347 -24.57 2.69 21.87
N VAL A 348 -23.28 2.57 22.17
CA VAL A 348 -22.71 3.06 23.43
C VAL A 348 -22.85 4.57 23.59
N LEU A 349 -22.66 5.34 22.52
CA LEU A 349 -22.84 6.80 22.56
C LEU A 349 -24.30 7.17 22.84
N LEU A 350 -25.26 6.50 22.20
CA LEU A 350 -26.69 6.75 22.36
C LEU A 350 -27.27 6.18 23.67
N ASP A 351 -26.61 5.18 24.27
CA ASP A 351 -26.93 4.63 25.59
C ASP A 351 -26.26 5.38 26.74
N SER A 352 -25.48 6.43 26.44
CA SER A 352 -24.93 7.29 27.48
C SER A 352 -26.04 7.98 28.27
N ASN A 353 -25.74 8.37 29.52
CA ASN A 353 -26.72 9.03 30.40
C ASN A 353 -27.17 10.42 29.88
N GLU A 354 -26.52 10.95 28.86
CA GLU A 354 -26.78 12.29 28.32
C GLU A 354 -27.47 12.18 26.94
N PRO A 355 -28.67 12.76 26.76
CA PRO A 355 -29.32 12.76 25.46
C PRO A 355 -28.61 13.70 24.49
N LEU A 356 -28.74 13.41 23.19
CA LEU A 356 -28.25 14.32 22.15
C LEU A 356 -29.01 15.65 22.18
N ASN A 357 -28.28 16.75 22.10
CA ASN A 357 -28.84 18.08 21.92
C ASN A 357 -29.24 18.30 20.44
N GLU A 358 -29.92 19.41 20.15
CA GLU A 358 -30.42 19.66 18.78
C GLU A 358 -29.29 19.86 17.76
N THR A 359 -28.17 20.49 18.15
CA THR A 359 -27.01 20.68 17.25
C THR A 359 -26.33 19.36 16.89
N SER A 360 -26.25 18.41 17.82
CA SER A 360 -25.66 17.07 17.59
C SER A 360 -26.60 16.13 16.82
N LYS A 361 -27.90 16.43 16.78
CA LYS A 361 -28.88 15.70 15.95
C LYS A 361 -28.94 16.24 14.53
N GLU A 362 -28.65 17.53 14.35
CA GLU A 362 -28.71 18.21 13.06
C GLU A 362 -27.79 17.52 12.04
N GLY A 363 -28.35 17.07 10.91
CA GLY A 363 -27.56 16.42 9.88
C GLY A 363 -27.14 14.97 10.20
N LEU A 364 -27.45 14.42 11.39
CA LEU A 364 -26.92 13.12 11.81
C LEU A 364 -27.48 11.97 10.96
N LEU A 365 -28.78 11.99 10.68
CA LEU A 365 -29.41 11.01 9.79
C LEU A 365 -28.89 11.17 8.36
N GLU A 366 -28.72 12.40 7.89
CA GLU A 366 -28.16 12.71 6.57
C GLU A 366 -26.71 12.22 6.44
N THR A 367 -25.89 12.35 7.48
CA THR A 367 -24.52 11.85 7.53
C THR A 367 -24.50 10.33 7.37
N ALA A 368 -25.32 9.60 8.15
CA ALA A 368 -25.42 8.14 8.05
C ALA A 368 -25.94 7.68 6.68
N ALA A 369 -26.93 8.39 6.14
CA ALA A 369 -27.54 8.12 4.84
C ALA A 369 -26.56 8.33 3.68
N ARG A 370 -25.79 9.43 3.71
CA ARG A 370 -24.73 9.73 2.73
C ARG A 370 -23.56 8.77 2.80
N ALA A 371 -23.27 8.23 3.98
CA ALA A 371 -22.26 7.19 4.15
C ALA A 371 -22.76 5.78 3.76
N ALA A 372 -24.03 5.65 3.34
CA ALA A 372 -24.68 4.40 2.97
C ALA A 372 -24.57 3.32 4.08
N GLN A 373 -24.94 3.68 5.32
CA GLN A 373 -24.89 2.79 6.48
C GLN A 373 -26.30 2.35 6.91
N PRO A 374 -26.88 1.28 6.32
CA PRO A 374 -28.29 0.93 6.52
C PRO A 374 -28.60 0.50 7.96
N GLU A 375 -27.70 -0.22 8.63
CA GLU A 375 -27.89 -0.64 10.02
C GLU A 375 -27.85 0.55 10.99
N VAL A 376 -26.95 1.50 10.74
CA VAL A 376 -26.85 2.76 11.50
C VAL A 376 -28.13 3.58 11.32
N VAL A 377 -28.58 3.78 10.07
CA VAL A 377 -29.82 4.51 9.77
C VAL A 377 -31.00 3.84 10.46
N THR A 378 -31.12 2.51 10.37
CA THR A 378 -32.17 1.75 11.05
C THR A 378 -32.13 1.97 12.57
N HIS A 379 -30.94 1.96 13.17
CA HIS A 379 -30.79 2.18 14.60
C HIS A 379 -31.17 3.62 15.02
N LEU A 380 -30.72 4.64 14.28
CA LEU A 380 -31.08 6.04 14.55
C LEU A 380 -32.60 6.26 14.48
N LEU A 381 -33.27 5.67 13.49
CA LEU A 381 -34.73 5.74 13.34
C LEU A 381 -35.44 5.05 14.50
N SER A 382 -34.94 3.88 14.94
CA SER A 382 -35.51 3.16 16.10
C SER A 382 -35.44 3.96 17.41
N ARG A 383 -34.49 4.88 17.53
CA ARG A 383 -34.30 5.80 18.66
C ARG A 383 -35.10 7.10 18.55
N GLY A 384 -35.80 7.32 17.44
CA GLY A 384 -36.59 8.54 17.20
C GLY A 384 -35.75 9.81 16.96
N ILE A 385 -34.49 9.67 16.56
CA ILE A 385 -33.55 10.81 16.42
C ILE A 385 -33.86 11.68 15.19
N ALA A 386 -34.58 11.15 14.20
CA ALA A 386 -35.05 11.91 13.04
C ALA A 386 -36.42 11.38 12.62
N GLY A 387 -37.46 11.89 13.28
CA GLY A 387 -38.84 11.42 13.15
C GLY A 387 -39.75 12.31 12.29
N SER A 388 -39.23 13.40 11.71
CA SER A 388 -40.02 14.26 10.83
C SER A 388 -39.88 13.85 9.36
N THR A 389 -40.98 13.98 8.61
CA THR A 389 -40.99 13.67 7.17
C THR A 389 -39.95 14.49 6.40
N THR A 390 -39.69 15.74 6.81
CA THR A 390 -38.69 16.62 6.16
C THR A 390 -37.26 16.13 6.36
N GLN A 391 -36.90 15.68 7.57
CA GLN A 391 -35.58 15.10 7.85
C GLN A 391 -35.40 13.77 7.11
N LEU A 392 -36.43 12.94 7.06
CA LEU A 392 -36.42 11.68 6.29
C LEU A 392 -36.18 11.93 4.80
N SER A 393 -36.87 12.92 4.21
CA SER A 393 -36.67 13.30 2.81
C SER A 393 -35.29 13.92 2.56
N SER A 394 -34.77 14.74 3.48
CA SER A 394 -33.40 15.28 3.41
C SER A 394 -32.35 14.16 3.41
N ALA A 395 -32.50 13.18 4.30
CA ALA A 395 -31.64 12.00 4.35
C ALA A 395 -31.78 11.12 3.10
N LEU A 396 -33.00 10.99 2.55
CA LEU A 396 -33.23 10.28 1.29
C LEU A 396 -32.48 10.95 0.13
N ILE A 397 -32.56 12.29 0.01
CA ILE A 397 -31.79 13.05 -0.99
C ILE A 397 -30.29 12.81 -0.80
N ALA A 398 -29.79 12.84 0.44
CA ALA A 398 -28.38 12.59 0.74
C ALA A 398 -27.93 11.18 0.34
N ALA A 399 -28.75 10.15 0.61
CA ALA A 399 -28.47 8.77 0.21
C ALA A 399 -28.44 8.61 -1.33
N VAL A 400 -29.46 9.11 -2.04
CA VAL A 400 -29.56 8.96 -3.51
C VAL A 400 -28.45 9.72 -4.24
N ASN A 401 -27.94 10.84 -3.68
CA ASN A 401 -26.81 11.58 -4.26
C ASN A 401 -25.44 10.95 -3.97
N THR A 402 -25.35 9.92 -3.12
CA THR A 402 -24.06 9.29 -2.76
C THR A 402 -23.33 8.72 -3.98
N PRO A 403 -23.99 7.99 -4.90
CA PRO A 403 -23.37 7.46 -6.12
C PRO A 403 -23.00 8.51 -7.18
N VAL A 404 -23.31 9.78 -6.96
CA VAL A 404 -23.01 10.86 -7.90
C VAL A 404 -21.62 11.50 -7.61
N GLY A 405 -21.04 11.26 -6.43
CA GLY A 405 -19.76 11.83 -5.99
C GLY A 405 -18.50 11.13 -6.55
N ARG A 406 -17.31 11.74 -6.48
CA ARG A 406 -16.09 11.24 -7.15
C ARG A 406 -15.37 10.00 -6.54
N ASN A 407 -15.87 9.33 -5.50
CA ASN A 407 -15.13 8.25 -4.80
C ASN A 407 -16.04 7.15 -4.17
N ILE A 408 -16.47 6.13 -4.92
CA ILE A 408 -17.69 5.37 -4.54
C ILE A 408 -17.58 3.83 -4.52
N GLY A 409 -16.47 3.23 -4.96
CA GLY A 409 -16.42 1.78 -5.27
C GLY A 409 -16.92 0.83 -4.16
N LYS A 410 -16.77 1.18 -2.88
CA LYS A 410 -17.25 0.36 -1.74
C LYS A 410 -18.54 0.88 -1.09
N ILE A 411 -18.89 2.15 -1.31
CA ILE A 411 -20.02 2.82 -0.66
C ILE A 411 -21.30 2.58 -1.47
N SER A 412 -21.20 2.44 -2.79
CA SER A 412 -22.36 2.36 -3.69
C SER A 412 -23.26 1.14 -3.45
N GLY A 413 -22.69 -0.02 -3.11
CA GLY A 413 -23.45 -1.27 -2.92
C GLY A 413 -24.46 -1.22 -1.77
N ASN A 414 -24.24 -0.39 -0.75
CA ASN A 414 -25.15 -0.24 0.38
C ASN A 414 -26.22 0.85 0.19
N VAL A 415 -26.12 1.65 -0.88
CA VAL A 415 -27.07 2.74 -1.15
C VAL A 415 -28.50 2.24 -1.34
N PRO A 416 -28.77 1.16 -2.13
CA PRO A 416 -30.13 0.65 -2.28
C PRO A 416 -30.77 0.22 -0.95
N ALA A 417 -30.00 -0.46 -0.09
CA ALA A 417 -30.47 -0.88 1.22
C ALA A 417 -30.80 0.32 2.12
N THR A 418 -29.93 1.34 2.13
CA THR A 418 -30.12 2.58 2.90
C THR A 418 -31.37 3.33 2.46
N VAL A 419 -31.55 3.50 1.14
CA VAL A 419 -32.73 4.15 0.54
C VAL A 419 -34.00 3.39 0.88
N LYS A 420 -33.98 2.05 0.81
CA LYS A 420 -35.13 1.22 1.17
C LYS A 420 -35.54 1.39 2.64
N VAL A 421 -34.57 1.49 3.57
CA VAL A 421 -34.86 1.77 4.99
C VAL A 421 -35.56 3.12 5.16
N LEU A 422 -35.06 4.17 4.51
CA LEU A 422 -35.63 5.52 4.60
C LEU A 422 -37.06 5.59 4.02
N LEU A 423 -37.30 4.95 2.87
CA LEU A 423 -38.62 4.87 2.26
C LEU A 423 -39.62 4.11 3.15
N ASN A 424 -39.20 2.98 3.73
CA ASN A 424 -40.02 2.23 4.69
C ASN A 424 -40.34 3.03 5.96
N ALA A 425 -39.46 3.96 6.34
CA ALA A 425 -39.69 4.87 7.46
C ALA A 425 -40.63 6.05 7.10
N GLY A 426 -41.05 6.18 5.84
CA GLY A 426 -41.98 7.21 5.39
C GLY A 426 -41.33 8.46 4.79
N ALA A 427 -40.10 8.36 4.29
CA ALA A 427 -39.49 9.44 3.50
C ALA A 427 -40.32 9.72 2.23
N ASP A 428 -40.59 10.99 1.94
CA ASP A 428 -41.29 11.38 0.71
C ASP A 428 -40.33 11.34 -0.49
N VAL A 429 -40.66 10.49 -1.47
CA VAL A 429 -39.91 10.29 -2.72
C VAL A 429 -40.20 11.37 -3.77
N HIS A 430 -41.27 12.16 -3.60
CA HIS A 430 -41.72 13.14 -4.59
C HIS A 430 -41.07 14.52 -4.41
N VAL A 431 -40.13 14.66 -3.49
CA VAL A 431 -39.35 15.89 -3.31
C VAL A 431 -38.42 16.11 -4.51
N ALA A 432 -38.30 17.38 -4.96
CA ALA A 432 -37.58 17.74 -6.18
C ALA A 432 -36.15 17.18 -6.23
N GLY A 433 -35.41 17.23 -5.11
CA GLY A 433 -34.04 16.73 -5.03
C GLY A 433 -33.90 15.23 -5.28
N VAL A 434 -34.93 14.41 -5.01
CA VAL A 434 -34.91 12.98 -5.32
C VAL A 434 -35.11 12.75 -6.83
N SER A 435 -36.01 13.50 -7.45
CA SER A 435 -36.23 13.42 -8.91
C SER A 435 -34.99 13.84 -9.70
N GLU A 436 -34.31 14.92 -9.30
CA GLU A 436 -33.06 15.38 -9.91
C GLU A 436 -31.96 14.30 -9.78
N ALA A 437 -31.74 13.81 -8.57
CA ALA A 437 -30.75 12.77 -8.28
C ALA A 437 -31.05 11.45 -9.03
N PHE A 438 -32.34 11.10 -9.17
CA PHE A 438 -32.79 9.94 -9.95
C PHE A 438 -32.43 10.08 -11.44
N VAL A 439 -32.69 11.26 -12.03
CA VAL A 439 -32.35 11.52 -13.44
C VAL A 439 -30.85 11.45 -13.65
N GLU A 440 -30.06 12.07 -12.75
CA GLU A 440 -28.60 12.03 -12.81
C GLU A 440 -28.07 10.61 -12.70
N CYS A 441 -28.55 9.83 -11.72
CA CYS A 441 -28.22 8.42 -11.52
C CYS A 441 -28.50 7.57 -12.78
N CYS A 442 -29.63 7.78 -13.46
CA CYS A 442 -29.94 7.06 -14.70
C CYS A 442 -29.09 7.53 -15.88
N SER A 443 -28.63 8.78 -15.89
CA SER A 443 -28.01 9.44 -17.05
C SER A 443 -26.49 9.38 -17.09
N MET A 444 -25.84 8.77 -16.08
CA MET A 444 -24.38 8.66 -15.98
C MET A 444 -23.75 7.95 -17.20
N GLU A 445 -22.45 8.16 -17.40
CA GLU A 445 -21.70 7.49 -18.46
C GLU A 445 -21.12 6.14 -18.04
N TRP A 446 -21.12 5.86 -16.74
CA TRP A 446 -20.59 4.64 -16.12
C TRP A 446 -21.62 4.08 -15.12
N SER A 447 -21.54 2.78 -14.84
CA SER A 447 -22.41 2.10 -13.87
C SER A 447 -21.70 1.84 -12.55
N PHE A 448 -22.48 1.68 -11.48
CA PHE A 448 -21.98 1.31 -10.16
C PHE A 448 -22.75 0.12 -9.58
N ASP A 449 -22.13 -0.54 -8.59
CA ASP A 449 -22.72 -1.69 -7.93
C ASP A 449 -24.01 -1.32 -7.19
N GLY A 450 -25.11 -2.02 -7.49
CA GLY A 450 -26.45 -1.75 -6.95
C GLY A 450 -27.26 -0.66 -7.68
N GLN A 451 -26.80 -0.13 -8.81
CA GLN A 451 -27.52 0.94 -9.54
C GLN A 451 -28.92 0.50 -10.03
N SER A 452 -29.04 -0.70 -10.62
CA SER A 452 -30.34 -1.26 -11.04
C SER A 452 -31.30 -1.44 -9.86
N ASP A 453 -30.78 -1.91 -8.72
CA ASP A 453 -31.57 -2.10 -7.50
C ASP A 453 -32.07 -0.76 -6.95
N LEU A 454 -31.20 0.26 -6.90
CA LEU A 454 -31.56 1.61 -6.48
C LEU A 454 -32.69 2.18 -7.34
N VAL A 455 -32.53 2.13 -8.67
CA VAL A 455 -33.52 2.64 -9.62
C VAL A 455 -34.84 1.89 -9.48
N SER A 456 -34.79 0.56 -9.36
CA SER A 456 -35.98 -0.28 -9.16
C SER A 456 -36.71 0.06 -7.86
N ILE A 457 -35.98 0.27 -6.76
CA ILE A 457 -36.55 0.68 -5.47
C ILE A 457 -37.25 2.04 -5.58
N LEU A 458 -36.62 3.02 -6.23
CA LEU A 458 -37.18 4.36 -6.39
C LEU A 458 -38.43 4.36 -7.30
N LEU A 459 -38.41 3.59 -8.40
CA LEU A 459 -39.57 3.41 -9.27
C LEU A 459 -40.74 2.72 -8.54
N ALA A 460 -40.44 1.70 -7.72
CA ALA A 460 -41.43 1.02 -6.89
C ALA A 460 -42.03 1.95 -5.82
N ALA A 461 -41.22 2.87 -5.27
CA ALA A 461 -41.68 3.90 -4.35
C ALA A 461 -42.52 5.00 -5.01
N GLY A 462 -42.48 5.11 -6.35
CA GLY A 462 -43.31 6.05 -7.10
C GLY A 462 -42.60 7.34 -7.53
N VAL A 463 -41.26 7.36 -7.60
CA VAL A 463 -40.54 8.52 -8.15
C VAL A 463 -41.05 8.85 -9.56
N ASP A 464 -41.23 10.15 -9.87
CA ASP A 464 -41.62 10.57 -11.20
C ASP A 464 -40.42 10.46 -12.16
N CYS A 465 -40.38 9.38 -12.93
CA CYS A 465 -39.36 9.15 -13.95
C CYS A 465 -39.61 9.94 -15.25
N THR A 466 -40.72 10.69 -15.35
CA THR A 466 -41.15 11.39 -16.56
C THR A 466 -40.71 12.86 -16.64
N THR A 467 -39.86 13.27 -15.72
CA THR A 467 -39.29 14.60 -15.63
C THR A 467 -38.17 14.82 -16.65
N GLU A 468 -37.73 16.08 -16.80
CA GLU A 468 -36.59 16.49 -17.65
C GLU A 468 -36.59 15.98 -19.10
N GLY A 469 -37.76 15.82 -19.71
CA GLY A 469 -37.86 15.41 -21.12
C GLY A 469 -37.39 13.98 -21.40
N GLY A 470 -37.35 13.11 -20.38
CA GLY A 470 -37.05 11.70 -20.57
C GLY A 470 -35.57 11.32 -20.59
N LYS A 471 -34.68 12.21 -20.14
CA LYS A 471 -33.25 11.91 -19.95
C LYS A 471 -33.01 10.62 -19.17
N ALA A 472 -33.76 10.41 -18.09
CA ALA A 472 -33.66 9.20 -17.27
C ALA A 472 -33.95 7.92 -18.07
N LEU A 473 -34.96 7.95 -18.95
CA LEU A 473 -35.29 6.82 -19.83
C LEU A 473 -34.18 6.58 -20.86
N VAL A 474 -33.67 7.64 -21.49
CA VAL A 474 -32.55 7.55 -22.45
C VAL A 474 -31.30 6.99 -21.78
N GLY A 475 -31.00 7.44 -20.56
CA GLY A 475 -29.91 6.92 -19.74
C GLY A 475 -30.10 5.45 -19.35
N ALA A 476 -31.31 5.06 -18.92
CA ALA A 476 -31.66 3.68 -18.62
C ALA A 476 -31.40 2.74 -19.80
N CYS A 477 -31.74 3.18 -21.01
CA CYS A 477 -31.45 2.44 -22.25
C CYS A 477 -29.97 2.17 -22.47
N ARG A 478 -29.06 2.98 -21.90
CA ARG A 478 -27.61 2.83 -22.07
C ARG A 478 -26.99 1.80 -21.12
N ILE A 479 -27.40 1.80 -19.84
CA ILE A 479 -26.63 1.17 -18.75
C ILE A 479 -27.45 0.26 -17.81
N LEU A 480 -28.76 0.47 -17.67
CA LEU A 480 -29.60 -0.25 -16.68
C LEU A 480 -30.26 -1.48 -17.29
N ASP A 481 -30.77 -2.42 -16.50
CA ASP A 481 -31.43 -3.64 -17.01
C ASP A 481 -32.63 -3.36 -17.94
N ASP A 482 -32.84 -4.22 -18.95
CA ASP A 482 -33.90 -4.05 -19.97
C ASP A 482 -35.28 -3.89 -19.31
N ALA A 483 -35.56 -4.68 -18.27
CA ALA A 483 -36.83 -4.64 -17.53
C ALA A 483 -37.13 -3.28 -16.87
N ILE A 484 -36.09 -2.56 -16.43
CA ILE A 484 -36.23 -1.23 -15.83
C ILE A 484 -36.62 -0.22 -16.90
N ALA A 485 -35.94 -0.25 -18.04
CA ALA A 485 -36.27 0.62 -19.17
C ALA A 485 -37.69 0.35 -19.68
N GLU A 486 -38.09 -0.92 -19.78
CA GLU A 486 -39.46 -1.30 -20.15
C GLU A 486 -40.52 -0.78 -19.15
N ASP A 487 -40.30 -0.92 -17.84
CA ASP A 487 -41.20 -0.37 -16.81
C ASP A 487 -41.33 1.15 -16.94
N MET A 488 -40.22 1.86 -17.14
CA MET A 488 -40.23 3.29 -17.38
C MET A 488 -41.06 3.65 -18.63
N VAL A 489 -40.91 2.92 -19.75
CA VAL A 489 -41.73 3.16 -20.96
C VAL A 489 -43.23 3.03 -20.65
N LEU A 490 -43.64 2.02 -19.89
CA LEU A 490 -45.05 1.84 -19.51
C LEU A 490 -45.56 3.05 -18.70
N ARG A 491 -44.75 3.59 -17.79
CA ARG A 491 -45.07 4.80 -17.02
C ARG A 491 -45.17 6.04 -17.91
N PHE A 492 -44.25 6.22 -18.86
CA PHE A 492 -44.31 7.29 -19.85
C PHE A 492 -45.58 7.22 -20.72
N LYS A 493 -46.00 6.02 -21.12
CA LYS A 493 -47.26 5.79 -21.85
C LYS A 493 -48.47 6.15 -21.00
N ALA A 494 -48.51 5.68 -19.74
CA ALA A 494 -49.60 5.98 -18.82
C ALA A 494 -49.73 7.49 -18.54
N ALA A 495 -48.60 8.19 -18.47
CA ALA A 495 -48.57 9.65 -18.30
C ALA A 495 -48.85 10.44 -19.60
N GLY A 496 -48.93 9.79 -20.77
CA GLY A 496 -49.10 10.46 -22.06
C GLY A 496 -47.90 11.32 -22.48
N LYS A 497 -46.72 11.09 -21.91
CA LYS A 497 -45.49 11.89 -22.12
C LYS A 497 -44.48 11.23 -23.07
N LEU A 498 -44.81 10.07 -23.64
CA LEU A 498 -43.94 9.39 -24.60
C LEU A 498 -43.99 10.08 -25.98
N SER A 499 -43.06 11.01 -26.22
CA SER A 499 -42.96 11.72 -27.50
C SER A 499 -42.23 10.90 -28.56
N GLN A 500 -42.46 11.22 -29.84
CA GLN A 500 -41.78 10.55 -30.95
C GLN A 500 -40.27 10.82 -30.97
N GLU A 501 -39.85 12.03 -30.59
CA GLU A 501 -38.45 12.42 -30.46
C GLU A 501 -37.74 11.58 -29.38
N LEU A 502 -38.36 11.43 -28.20
CA LEU A 502 -37.82 10.62 -27.11
C LEU A 502 -37.66 9.15 -27.50
N VAL A 503 -38.64 8.58 -28.21
CA VAL A 503 -38.53 7.20 -28.71
C VAL A 503 -37.40 7.06 -29.72
N THR A 504 -37.19 8.07 -30.57
CA THR A 504 -36.10 8.07 -31.56
C THR A 504 -34.74 8.09 -30.87
N ASP A 505 -34.59 8.91 -29.83
CA ASP A 505 -33.38 8.98 -29.01
C ASP A 505 -33.09 7.65 -28.29
N CYS A 506 -34.12 7.01 -27.72
CA CYS A 506 -33.98 5.70 -27.07
C CYS A 506 -33.53 4.61 -28.06
N ILE A 507 -34.12 4.56 -29.26
CA ILE A 507 -33.73 3.63 -30.33
C ILE A 507 -32.26 3.85 -30.72
N ALA A 508 -31.86 5.11 -30.91
CA ALA A 508 -30.49 5.46 -31.27
C ALA A 508 -29.47 5.08 -30.19
N VAL A 509 -29.80 5.28 -28.92
CA VAL A 509 -28.94 4.89 -27.79
C VAL A 509 -28.85 3.37 -27.65
N CYS A 510 -29.97 2.64 -27.77
CA CYS A 510 -29.95 1.17 -27.70
C CYS A 510 -29.00 0.57 -28.76
N ALA A 511 -29.03 1.09 -29.98
CA ALA A 511 -28.14 0.64 -31.05
C ALA A 511 -26.66 0.95 -30.76
N LYS A 512 -26.35 2.15 -30.23
CA LYS A 512 -24.98 2.53 -29.85
C LYS A 512 -24.43 1.69 -28.69
N SER A 513 -25.30 1.28 -27.77
CA SER A 513 -24.95 0.47 -26.59
C SER A 513 -25.03 -1.04 -26.83
N ASP A 514 -25.24 -1.49 -28.07
CA ASP A 514 -25.39 -2.90 -28.46
C ASP A 514 -26.57 -3.65 -27.79
N ARG A 515 -27.63 -2.94 -27.42
CA ARG A 515 -28.82 -3.48 -26.71
C ARG A 515 -29.99 -3.73 -27.63
N TRP A 516 -29.88 -4.81 -28.39
CA TRP A 516 -30.80 -5.09 -29.50
C TRP A 516 -32.18 -5.61 -29.08
N SER A 517 -32.31 -6.28 -27.93
CA SER A 517 -33.61 -6.68 -27.38
C SER A 517 -34.47 -5.47 -27.04
N LEU A 518 -33.89 -4.51 -26.31
CA LEU A 518 -34.56 -3.26 -25.96
C LEU A 518 -34.81 -2.39 -27.19
N PHE A 519 -33.89 -2.37 -28.15
CA PHE A 519 -34.09 -1.72 -29.45
C PHE A 519 -35.36 -2.24 -30.15
N GLU A 520 -35.53 -3.55 -30.26
CA GLU A 520 -36.73 -4.16 -30.86
C GLU A 520 -38.00 -3.80 -30.09
N TYR A 521 -37.93 -3.81 -28.77
CA TYR A 521 -39.03 -3.37 -27.92
C TYR A 521 -39.44 -1.92 -28.25
N PHE A 522 -38.51 -0.97 -28.28
CA PHE A 522 -38.82 0.43 -28.60
C PHE A 522 -39.40 0.60 -30.01
N VAL A 523 -38.92 -0.14 -31.01
CA VAL A 523 -39.48 -0.07 -32.36
C VAL A 523 -40.93 -0.57 -32.39
N SER A 524 -41.22 -1.65 -31.66
CA SER A 524 -42.60 -2.16 -31.54
C SER A 524 -43.54 -1.14 -30.88
N VAL A 525 -43.01 -0.31 -29.98
CA VAL A 525 -43.75 0.77 -29.31
C VAL A 525 -43.94 2.00 -30.19
N ALA A 526 -42.97 2.31 -31.06
CA ALA A 526 -42.94 3.52 -31.87
C ALA A 526 -43.93 3.52 -33.05
N GLY A 527 -44.38 2.33 -33.46
CA GLY A 527 -45.22 2.11 -34.63
C GLY A 527 -44.48 2.34 -35.97
N ASP A 528 -45.23 2.23 -37.07
CA ASP A 528 -44.73 2.13 -38.46
C ASP A 528 -43.75 3.24 -38.89
N GLN A 529 -43.93 4.46 -38.38
CA GLN A 529 -43.18 5.65 -38.83
C GLN A 529 -41.66 5.59 -38.58
N HIS A 530 -41.18 4.77 -37.63
CA HIS A 530 -39.75 4.65 -37.29
C HIS A 530 -39.07 3.42 -37.89
N HIS A 531 -39.82 2.54 -38.55
CA HIS A 531 -39.32 1.27 -39.07
C HIS A 531 -38.24 1.47 -40.14
N GLY A 532 -38.32 2.52 -40.97
CA GLY A 532 -37.30 2.84 -41.97
C GLY A 532 -35.96 3.27 -41.35
N ALA A 533 -36.00 4.17 -40.36
CA ALA A 533 -34.79 4.63 -39.67
C ALA A 533 -34.17 3.50 -38.81
N ALA A 534 -35.01 2.73 -38.11
CA ALA A 534 -34.57 1.58 -37.33
C ALA A 534 -33.93 0.50 -38.22
N LEU A 535 -34.51 0.22 -39.40
CA LEU A 535 -33.93 -0.72 -40.35
C LEU A 535 -32.53 -0.29 -40.78
N ARG A 536 -32.35 1.00 -41.09
CA ARG A 536 -31.03 1.52 -41.48
C ARG A 536 -29.99 1.29 -40.39
N VAL A 537 -30.31 1.63 -39.15
CA VAL A 537 -29.40 1.45 -38.00
C VAL A 537 -29.07 -0.03 -37.77
N ALA A 538 -30.06 -0.92 -37.84
CA ALA A 538 -29.84 -2.36 -37.70
C ALA A 538 -29.02 -2.95 -38.85
N CYS A 539 -29.23 -2.47 -40.08
CA CYS A 539 -28.44 -2.85 -41.25
C CYS A 539 -27.00 -2.36 -41.15
N GLU A 540 -26.75 -1.11 -40.74
CA GLU A 540 -25.42 -0.54 -40.51
C GLU A 540 -24.64 -1.34 -39.45
N ALA A 541 -25.31 -1.73 -38.36
CA ALA A 541 -24.74 -2.55 -37.27
C ALA A 541 -24.64 -4.06 -37.57
N ASN A 542 -25.12 -4.52 -38.74
CA ASN A 542 -25.12 -5.91 -39.17
C ASN A 542 -25.93 -6.89 -38.29
N LYS A 543 -27.07 -6.46 -37.74
CA LYS A 543 -27.87 -7.28 -36.80
C LYS A 543 -29.02 -7.98 -37.52
N LEU A 544 -28.70 -9.14 -38.09
CA LEU A 544 -29.61 -9.90 -38.97
C LEU A 544 -30.95 -10.26 -38.31
N GLY A 545 -30.96 -10.63 -37.03
CA GLY A 545 -32.19 -10.95 -36.29
C GLY A 545 -33.16 -9.77 -36.24
N CYS A 546 -32.65 -8.60 -35.85
CA CYS A 546 -33.44 -7.37 -35.82
C CYS A 546 -33.94 -6.96 -37.19
N VAL A 547 -33.09 -7.07 -38.22
CA VAL A 547 -33.50 -6.77 -39.59
C VAL A 547 -34.63 -7.69 -40.05
N ARG A 548 -34.57 -9.00 -39.76
CA ARG A 548 -35.66 -9.94 -40.06
C ARG A 548 -36.95 -9.55 -39.35
N ASN A 549 -36.88 -9.23 -38.05
CA ASN A 549 -38.03 -8.83 -37.24
C ASN A 549 -38.67 -7.53 -37.77
N LEU A 550 -37.87 -6.51 -38.08
CA LEU A 550 -38.35 -5.24 -38.63
C LEU A 550 -39.03 -5.40 -39.99
N LEU A 551 -38.48 -6.23 -40.88
CA LEU A 551 -39.08 -6.52 -42.18
C LEU A 551 -40.38 -7.32 -42.06
N ALA A 552 -40.50 -8.17 -41.03
CA ALA A 552 -41.73 -8.90 -40.73
C ALA A 552 -42.85 -8.02 -40.14
N GLN A 553 -42.50 -6.93 -39.44
CA GLN A 553 -43.47 -6.04 -38.76
C GLN A 553 -44.14 -4.99 -39.68
N GLY A 554 -43.74 -4.87 -40.96
CA GLY A 554 -44.69 -4.60 -42.03
C GLY A 554 -44.84 -3.19 -42.64
N SER A 555 -44.08 -2.16 -42.23
CA SER A 555 -44.14 -0.83 -42.88
C SER A 555 -42.76 -0.18 -43.04
N VAL A 556 -41.86 -0.82 -43.79
CA VAL A 556 -40.59 -0.19 -44.20
C VAL A 556 -40.75 0.43 -45.60
N PRO A 557 -40.46 1.73 -45.80
CA PRO A 557 -40.56 2.30 -47.13
C PRO A 557 -39.52 1.67 -48.08
N SER A 558 -39.90 1.56 -49.35
CA SER A 558 -39.10 0.85 -50.37
C SER A 558 -37.73 1.49 -50.59
N LEU A 559 -37.66 2.82 -50.48
CA LEU A 559 -36.43 3.59 -50.69
C LEU A 559 -35.33 3.21 -49.69
N GLU A 560 -35.70 3.00 -48.42
CA GLU A 560 -34.78 2.61 -47.35
C GLU A 560 -34.28 1.19 -47.56
N ARG A 561 -35.17 0.23 -47.90
CA ARG A 561 -34.77 -1.16 -48.23
C ARG A 561 -33.78 -1.19 -49.39
N ASP A 562 -34.07 -0.44 -50.44
CA ASP A 562 -33.27 -0.34 -51.66
C ASP A 562 -31.90 0.29 -51.41
N SER A 563 -31.83 1.31 -50.54
CA SER A 563 -30.58 1.92 -50.12
C SER A 563 -29.75 0.98 -49.22
N MET A 564 -30.40 0.25 -48.31
CA MET A 564 -29.72 -0.70 -47.42
C MET A 564 -29.18 -1.92 -48.17
N LEU A 565 -29.85 -2.33 -49.26
CA LEU A 565 -29.35 -3.39 -50.14
C LEU A 565 -27.99 -3.02 -50.74
N LYS A 566 -27.82 -1.76 -51.16
CA LYS A 566 -26.55 -1.25 -51.66
C LYS A 566 -25.48 -1.29 -50.55
N LEU A 567 -25.79 -0.79 -49.36
CA LEU A 567 -24.87 -0.78 -48.22
C LEU A 567 -24.41 -2.19 -47.84
N ALA A 568 -25.34 -3.16 -47.78
CA ALA A 568 -25.02 -4.56 -47.50
C ALA A 568 -24.08 -5.16 -48.56
N ALA A 569 -24.24 -4.74 -49.82
CA ALA A 569 -23.40 -5.17 -50.92
C ALA A 569 -22.00 -4.53 -50.93
N GLU A 570 -21.86 -3.29 -50.46
CA GLU A 570 -20.56 -2.61 -50.28
C GLU A 570 -19.72 -3.29 -49.19
N HIS A 571 -20.34 -3.70 -48.09
CA HIS A 571 -19.66 -4.26 -46.90
C HIS A 571 -19.56 -5.81 -46.86
N ASP A 572 -19.75 -6.49 -47.99
CA ASP A 572 -19.67 -7.96 -48.12
C ASP A 572 -20.63 -8.76 -47.22
N ARG A 573 -21.83 -8.23 -46.97
CA ARG A 573 -22.81 -8.84 -46.04
C ARG A 573 -23.83 -9.70 -46.79
N LYS A 574 -23.40 -10.87 -47.30
CA LYS A 574 -24.26 -11.79 -48.08
C LYS A 574 -25.58 -12.14 -47.40
N GLU A 575 -25.56 -12.56 -46.14
CA GLU A 575 -26.79 -12.94 -45.43
C GLU A 575 -27.75 -11.75 -45.25
N MET A 576 -27.22 -10.53 -45.09
CA MET A 576 -28.04 -9.31 -45.03
C MET A 576 -28.72 -9.03 -46.37
N VAL A 577 -28.02 -9.24 -47.48
CA VAL A 577 -28.59 -9.13 -48.84
C VAL A 577 -29.71 -10.13 -49.04
N ILE A 578 -29.55 -11.36 -48.56
CA ILE A 578 -30.60 -12.40 -48.60
C ILE A 578 -31.84 -11.94 -47.82
N VAL A 579 -31.63 -11.49 -46.58
CA VAL A 579 -32.73 -11.02 -45.71
C VAL A 579 -33.48 -9.84 -46.32
N LEU A 580 -32.76 -8.84 -46.85
CA LEU A 580 -33.37 -7.66 -47.47
C LEU A 580 -34.14 -8.03 -48.74
N ALA A 581 -33.62 -8.97 -49.55
CA ALA A 581 -34.30 -9.48 -50.72
C ALA A 581 -35.59 -10.24 -50.35
N GLU A 582 -35.55 -11.09 -49.32
CA GLU A 582 -36.72 -11.79 -48.77
C GLU A 582 -37.76 -10.81 -48.21
N GLY A 583 -37.30 -9.71 -47.61
CA GLY A 583 -38.13 -8.60 -47.12
C GLY A 583 -38.63 -7.63 -48.20
N GLY A 584 -38.45 -7.95 -49.49
CA GLY A 584 -39.04 -7.21 -50.61
C GLY A 584 -38.23 -6.02 -51.13
N ALA A 585 -36.91 -5.96 -50.91
CA ALA A 585 -36.03 -5.01 -51.60
C ALA A 585 -36.00 -5.28 -53.12
N SER A 586 -35.90 -4.22 -53.93
CA SER A 586 -35.98 -4.33 -55.40
C SER A 586 -34.66 -4.83 -56.01
N ILE A 587 -34.58 -6.14 -56.27
CA ILE A 587 -33.37 -6.77 -56.85
C ILE A 587 -33.30 -6.64 -58.37
N THR A 588 -34.44 -6.67 -59.06
CA THR A 588 -34.47 -6.69 -60.54
C THR A 588 -34.45 -5.29 -61.18
N GLY A 589 -34.60 -4.24 -60.36
CA GLY A 589 -34.64 -2.85 -60.79
C GLY A 589 -33.31 -2.10 -60.58
N PRO A 590 -33.32 -0.76 -60.76
CA PRO A 590 -32.16 0.10 -60.55
C PRO A 590 -31.46 -0.08 -59.19
N PRO A 591 -32.15 -0.35 -58.07
CA PRO A 591 -31.51 -0.62 -56.77
C PRO A 591 -30.64 -1.88 -56.76
N GLY A 592 -31.14 -3.00 -57.26
CA GLY A 592 -30.34 -4.23 -57.37
C GLY A 592 -29.17 -4.10 -58.35
N SER A 593 -29.34 -3.36 -59.45
CA SER A 593 -28.20 -2.99 -60.33
C SER A 593 -27.18 -2.10 -59.62
N ALA A 594 -27.61 -1.21 -58.72
CA ALA A 594 -26.73 -0.38 -57.93
C ALA A 594 -25.98 -1.18 -56.86
N ALA A 595 -26.67 -2.11 -56.17
CA ALA A 595 -26.07 -3.03 -55.20
C ALA A 595 -25.06 -3.98 -55.86
N LEU A 596 -25.39 -4.52 -57.04
CA LEU A 596 -24.49 -5.38 -57.80
C LEU A 596 -23.24 -4.61 -58.26
N ARG A 597 -23.38 -3.35 -58.68
CA ARG A 597 -22.23 -2.46 -58.99
C ARG A 597 -21.36 -2.19 -57.76
N ALA A 598 -21.98 -1.94 -56.61
CA ALA A 598 -21.26 -1.75 -55.35
C ALA A 598 -20.44 -2.99 -54.98
N ALA A 599 -21.06 -4.18 -54.93
CA ALA A 599 -20.35 -5.42 -54.63
C ALA A 599 -19.19 -5.67 -55.63
N ALA A 600 -19.41 -5.34 -56.90
CA ALA A 600 -18.41 -5.43 -57.96
C ALA A 600 -17.20 -4.52 -57.72
N GLU A 601 -17.44 -3.26 -57.33
CA GLU A 601 -16.40 -2.27 -57.07
C GLU A 601 -15.52 -2.64 -55.88
N TYR A 602 -16.12 -3.17 -54.81
CA TYR A 602 -15.42 -3.61 -53.60
C TYR A 602 -14.92 -5.08 -53.68
N GLY A 603 -15.26 -5.81 -54.73
CA GLY A 603 -14.78 -7.17 -54.99
C GLY A 603 -15.43 -8.26 -54.15
N ASN A 604 -16.69 -8.08 -53.77
CA ASN A 604 -17.48 -8.95 -52.90
C ASN A 604 -18.16 -10.07 -53.70
N LEU A 605 -17.39 -11.08 -54.10
CA LEU A 605 -17.79 -12.10 -55.07
C LEU A 605 -19.02 -12.91 -54.63
N ASP A 606 -19.09 -13.31 -53.37
CA ASP A 606 -20.19 -14.11 -52.83
C ASP A 606 -21.52 -13.34 -52.84
N VAL A 607 -21.47 -12.03 -52.56
CA VAL A 607 -22.63 -11.14 -52.66
C VAL A 607 -23.04 -10.97 -54.12
N MET A 608 -22.09 -10.79 -55.04
CA MET A 608 -22.37 -10.67 -56.47
C MET A 608 -23.08 -11.90 -57.02
N VAL A 609 -22.59 -13.09 -56.68
CA VAL A 609 -23.20 -14.37 -57.08
C VAL A 609 -24.63 -14.46 -56.55
N GLU A 610 -24.86 -14.08 -55.29
CA GLU A 610 -26.19 -14.11 -54.67
C GLU A 610 -27.16 -13.11 -55.32
N LEU A 611 -26.72 -11.88 -55.61
CA LEU A 611 -27.53 -10.87 -56.31
C LEU A 611 -27.89 -11.31 -57.74
N LEU A 612 -26.94 -11.89 -58.48
CA LEU A 612 -27.16 -12.41 -59.84
C LEU A 612 -28.13 -13.59 -59.85
N LYS A 613 -27.99 -14.53 -58.89
CA LYS A 613 -28.94 -15.65 -58.71
C LYS A 613 -30.37 -15.16 -58.50
N ARG A 614 -30.53 -14.02 -57.82
CA ARG A 614 -31.82 -13.38 -57.53
C ARG A 614 -32.31 -12.43 -58.63
N GLY A 615 -31.61 -12.37 -59.77
CA GLY A 615 -32.05 -11.66 -60.97
C GLY A 615 -31.61 -10.19 -61.07
N ALA A 616 -30.59 -9.76 -60.31
CA ALA A 616 -29.99 -8.44 -60.51
C ALA A 616 -29.32 -8.36 -61.89
N THR A 617 -29.51 -7.25 -62.59
CA THR A 617 -28.93 -7.05 -63.94
C THR A 617 -27.91 -5.92 -63.94
N MET A 618 -26.87 -6.05 -64.77
CA MET A 618 -25.83 -5.05 -64.94
C MET A 618 -25.67 -4.77 -66.44
N ALA A 619 -25.74 -3.49 -66.85
CA ALA A 619 -25.58 -3.17 -68.27
C ALA A 619 -24.10 -3.30 -68.71
N PRO A 620 -23.81 -3.76 -69.95
CA PRO A 620 -22.47 -4.06 -70.45
C PRO A 620 -21.43 -2.96 -70.25
N LYS A 621 -21.84 -1.70 -70.41
CA LYS A 621 -21.00 -0.49 -70.23
C LYS A 621 -20.49 -0.27 -68.80
N TRP A 622 -21.04 -0.96 -67.81
CA TRP A 622 -20.67 -0.83 -66.39
C TRP A 622 -19.74 -1.93 -65.91
N PHE A 623 -19.40 -2.92 -66.73
CA PHE A 623 -18.45 -3.99 -66.37
C PHE A 623 -17.00 -3.49 -66.35
N ASP A 624 -16.66 -2.49 -67.17
CA ASP A 624 -15.29 -1.96 -67.28
C ASP A 624 -14.78 -1.34 -65.97
N GLY A 625 -15.67 -0.69 -65.20
CA GLY A 625 -15.36 -0.07 -63.91
C GLY A 625 -14.90 -1.11 -62.88
N PRO A 626 -15.74 -2.09 -62.50
CA PRO A 626 -15.39 -3.14 -61.56
C PRO A 626 -14.25 -4.05 -62.03
N ILE A 627 -14.14 -4.37 -63.32
CA ILE A 627 -12.99 -5.11 -63.86
C ILE A 627 -11.69 -4.34 -63.61
N ARG A 628 -11.70 -3.01 -63.79
CA ARG A 628 -10.57 -2.13 -63.50
C ARG A 628 -10.30 -2.05 -61.99
N THR A 629 -11.32 -1.93 -61.15
CA THR A 629 -11.16 -1.88 -59.67
C THR A 629 -10.63 -3.19 -59.11
N ALA A 630 -11.12 -4.34 -59.61
CA ALA A 630 -10.62 -5.68 -59.29
C ALA A 630 -9.15 -5.87 -59.71
N ARG A 631 -8.78 -5.36 -60.89
CA ARG A 631 -7.37 -5.36 -61.35
C ARG A 631 -6.47 -4.49 -60.47
N ASN A 632 -6.96 -3.31 -60.04
CA ASN A 632 -6.20 -2.38 -59.21
C ASN A 632 -6.03 -2.86 -57.75
N HIS A 633 -6.98 -3.64 -57.21
CA HIS A 633 -6.89 -4.25 -55.88
C HIS A 633 -6.37 -5.69 -55.90
N ASN A 634 -5.83 -6.14 -57.05
CA ASN A 634 -5.23 -7.46 -57.24
C ASN A 634 -6.16 -8.65 -56.89
N ARG A 635 -7.44 -8.56 -57.29
CA ARG A 635 -8.48 -9.62 -57.14
C ARG A 635 -8.79 -10.28 -58.50
N PRO A 636 -7.99 -11.27 -58.96
CA PRO A 636 -8.12 -11.89 -60.29
C PRO A 636 -9.36 -12.78 -60.44
N ASP A 637 -9.86 -13.31 -59.34
CA ASP A 637 -11.10 -14.08 -59.19
C ASP A 637 -12.35 -13.27 -59.56
N VAL A 638 -12.44 -12.02 -59.10
CA VAL A 638 -13.55 -11.10 -59.45
C VAL A 638 -13.50 -10.71 -60.92
N ALA A 639 -12.32 -10.45 -61.46
CA ALA A 639 -12.14 -10.14 -62.88
C ALA A 639 -12.48 -11.35 -63.79
N ALA A 640 -12.07 -12.56 -63.40
CA ALA A 640 -12.42 -13.79 -64.11
C ALA A 640 -13.93 -14.04 -64.10
N PHE A 641 -14.60 -13.82 -62.97
CA PHE A 641 -16.06 -13.94 -62.85
C PHE A 641 -16.80 -12.96 -63.78
N PHE A 642 -16.36 -11.71 -63.88
CA PHE A 642 -16.96 -10.73 -64.78
C PHE A 642 -16.76 -11.06 -66.26
N LEU A 643 -15.58 -11.59 -66.62
CA LEU A 643 -15.29 -12.03 -67.99
C LEU A 643 -16.13 -13.26 -68.37
N ASP A 644 -16.31 -14.22 -67.47
CA ASP A 644 -17.13 -15.41 -67.68
C ASP A 644 -18.63 -15.08 -67.75
N THR A 645 -19.12 -14.19 -66.87
CA THR A 645 -20.52 -13.72 -66.90
C THR A 645 -20.84 -12.82 -68.10
N GLN A 646 -19.91 -11.99 -68.58
CA GLN A 646 -20.06 -11.27 -69.87
C GLN A 646 -20.14 -12.23 -71.06
N GLN A 647 -19.38 -13.33 -71.04
CA GLN A 647 -19.41 -14.33 -72.11
C GLN A 647 -20.69 -15.17 -72.09
N LYS A 648 -21.23 -15.47 -70.90
CA LYS A 648 -22.47 -16.25 -70.72
C LYS A 648 -23.77 -15.44 -70.87
N GLY A 649 -23.71 -14.11 -70.75
CA GLY A 649 -24.85 -13.19 -70.85
C GLY A 649 -25.06 -12.55 -72.24
N ARG A 650 -24.50 -13.15 -73.29
CA ARG A 650 -24.80 -12.81 -74.69
C ARG A 650 -25.79 -13.78 -75.30
#